data_AF-T0LR18-F1
#
_entry.id   AF-T0LR18-F1
#
_cell.length_a   1.000
_cell.length_b   1.000
_cell.length_c   1.000
_cell.angle_alpha   90.00
_cell.angle_beta   90.00
_cell.angle_gamma   90.00
#
_symmetry.space_group_name_H-M   'P 1'
#
loop_
_entity.id
_entity.type
_entity.pdbx_description
1 polymer ?
#
loop_
_entity_poly.entity_id
_entity_poly.type
_entity_poly.pdbx_seq_one_letter_code
_entity_poly.pdbx_strand_id
1 'polypeptide(L)'
;MVREGTGFPATCPYYTSFQYSSIMVVKVNSNETGIMKVSIGEPFEYLRTNFTGDHEIDVKSLKDSGIEIDISNENTEISIPLDPSDHILGLGEKALPVDRKRTKSVLWNSDSYGYSIYSDPLYCSIPFFIKITSGGSYGYFINYPGRITVDCGISHYNKILIQSLSQSLAFYIIGGKSPEEIVEKYSGLTGKPFLIPNWALEHQISRYSYYPDNIIISMLKRYRDEFGVNSVGSIYLDIDYMENYKLFTIDKMKFPDIKEFLKSVHEMGVKVIPILDPGIKAEQGYQQFHQGMGSYVETMKNEIYTGGVWPGKCVFPDFFSEEGKSFWKKEVEKFMENGFDGIWLDMNEPAVQDEKSGTFPEDLIHSAGGIKMKHRELHNAYALAEAEATSSALGKNKFILSRAGYSGIQKYAAIWSGDGTSSSESMALQIPVLTGLSISGVPYVGCDLGGFLGYSSPELLLRFYQMALLFPIYRNHKSNTGNDQELYIYPDDIKQKFRQILSLRHALVPYLHWKSVKAVEKGTPIIRPLAFNFPDIESLFTINDEYMAGKELLLAPIVNSNTEERFITFPPGKWYSFEHGKVYEGNSTTKYSGDIPLFQGKDTCIIAGERLCIFGDVNERVFFKGKWINVTVSGDSVIIDGNKAPENEYIIIDRGRVIYLKDLMEEL
;
A
#
# COMPACT_ATOMS: atom_id res chain seq x y z
N MET A 1 -36.25 -34.20 -64.49
CA MET A 1 -36.71 -35.26 -63.57
C MET A 1 -36.04 -35.03 -62.23
N VAL A 2 -36.84 -34.95 -61.18
CA VAL A 2 -36.50 -34.59 -59.79
C VAL A 2 -35.72 -35.72 -59.09
N ARG A 3 -34.77 -35.35 -58.21
CA ARG A 3 -34.55 -35.89 -56.84
C ARG A 3 -33.23 -35.33 -56.29
N GLU A 4 -33.25 -34.38 -55.34
CA GLU A 4 -33.39 -34.55 -53.88
C GLU A 4 -32.09 -34.95 -53.17
N GLY A 5 -31.59 -34.02 -52.33
CA GLY A 5 -31.13 -34.28 -50.97
C GLY A 5 -29.67 -34.72 -50.75
N THR A 6 -28.85 -33.82 -50.20
CA THR A 6 -28.17 -33.99 -48.90
C THR A 6 -27.53 -32.66 -48.49
N GLY A 7 -28.21 -31.92 -47.61
CA GLY A 7 -27.66 -30.76 -46.94
C GLY A 7 -26.81 -31.20 -45.75
N PHE A 8 -25.60 -30.66 -45.65
CA PHE A 8 -24.76 -30.75 -44.45
C PHE A 8 -25.29 -29.74 -43.41
N PRO A 9 -25.53 -30.14 -42.15
CA PRO A 9 -25.79 -29.19 -41.08
C PRO A 9 -24.46 -28.61 -40.60
N ALA A 10 -24.19 -27.36 -40.98
CA ALA A 10 -23.23 -26.52 -40.27
C ALA A 10 -23.91 -26.03 -38.99
N THR A 11 -23.75 -26.78 -37.90
CA THR A 11 -24.08 -26.32 -36.54
C THR A 11 -22.81 -26.38 -35.70
N CYS A 12 -22.15 -25.23 -35.59
CA CYS A 12 -21.15 -24.96 -34.57
C CYS A 12 -21.90 -24.84 -33.22
N PRO A 13 -21.61 -25.64 -32.19
CA PRO A 13 -22.35 -25.59 -30.95
C PRO A 13 -21.69 -24.58 -29.98
N TYR A 14 -22.51 -23.64 -29.50
CA TYR A 14 -22.33 -22.78 -28.32
C TYR A 14 -21.23 -21.68 -28.34
N TYR A 15 -21.51 -20.61 -29.09
CA TYR A 15 -21.39 -19.27 -28.51
C TYR A 15 -22.77 -18.91 -27.95
N THR A 16 -22.97 -19.05 -26.64
CA THR A 16 -24.07 -18.35 -25.98
C THR A 16 -23.70 -16.87 -25.94
N SER A 17 -24.19 -16.10 -26.91
CA SER A 17 -24.49 -14.71 -26.65
C SER A 17 -25.54 -14.70 -25.55
N PHE A 18 -25.20 -14.18 -24.37
CA PHE A 18 -26.21 -13.88 -23.37
C PHE A 18 -27.11 -12.79 -23.96
N GLN A 19 -28.23 -13.21 -24.56
CA GLN A 19 -29.37 -12.32 -24.74
C GLN A 19 -29.88 -12.00 -23.33
N TYR A 20 -29.43 -10.87 -22.77
CA TYR A 20 -30.03 -10.27 -21.58
C TYR A 20 -31.43 -9.78 -21.92
N SER A 21 -32.40 -10.70 -21.93
CA SER A 21 -33.83 -10.39 -21.78
C SER A 21 -34.27 -10.79 -20.38
N SER A 22 -33.73 -10.11 -19.38
CA SER A 22 -34.15 -10.24 -17.98
C SER A 22 -34.05 -8.85 -17.38
N ILE A 23 -35.15 -8.36 -16.82
CA ILE A 23 -35.23 -7.12 -16.03
C ILE A 23 -33.99 -7.08 -15.14
N MET A 24 -33.09 -6.09 -15.34
CA MET A 24 -31.90 -5.98 -14.49
C MET A 24 -32.37 -5.74 -13.05
N VAL A 25 -32.07 -6.69 -12.18
CA VAL A 25 -32.49 -6.65 -10.78
C VAL A 25 -31.41 -5.94 -9.99
N VAL A 26 -31.80 -4.88 -9.27
CA VAL A 26 -30.99 -4.29 -8.19
C VAL A 26 -31.48 -4.91 -6.88
N LYS A 27 -30.59 -5.56 -6.14
CA LYS A 27 -30.87 -6.13 -4.82
C LYS A 27 -30.09 -5.35 -3.77
N VAL A 28 -30.74 -5.00 -2.67
CA VAL A 28 -30.07 -4.32 -1.54
C VAL A 28 -30.23 -5.19 -0.31
N ASN A 29 -29.11 -5.58 0.30
CA ASN A 29 -29.09 -6.33 1.54
C ASN A 29 -28.27 -5.57 2.58
N SER A 30 -28.70 -5.59 3.84
CA SER A 30 -27.92 -5.05 4.95
C SER A 30 -27.57 -6.11 5.97
N ASN A 31 -26.59 -5.78 6.80
CA ASN A 31 -26.28 -6.54 8.00
C ASN A 31 -26.44 -5.66 9.25
N GLU A 32 -26.43 -6.30 10.42
CA GLU A 32 -26.57 -5.62 11.73
C GLU A 32 -25.41 -4.65 12.03
N THR A 33 -24.29 -4.75 11.31
CA THR A 33 -23.11 -3.90 11.51
C THR A 33 -23.21 -2.54 10.79
N GLY A 34 -24.31 -2.29 10.08
CA GLY A 34 -24.54 -1.03 9.35
C GLY A 34 -23.86 -0.98 7.98
N ILE A 35 -23.64 -2.14 7.36
CA ILE A 35 -23.13 -2.26 5.99
C ILE A 35 -24.29 -2.65 5.08
N MET A 36 -24.47 -1.93 3.99
CA MET A 36 -25.40 -2.26 2.91
C MET A 36 -24.62 -2.71 1.69
N LYS A 37 -24.99 -3.87 1.12
CA LYS A 37 -24.52 -4.36 -0.16
C LYS A 37 -25.61 -4.13 -1.21
N VAL A 38 -25.25 -3.43 -2.28
CA VAL A 38 -26.09 -3.22 -3.46
C VAL A 38 -25.52 -4.07 -4.59
N SER A 39 -26.31 -5.03 -5.06
CA SER A 39 -25.93 -5.93 -6.15
C SER A 39 -26.72 -5.55 -7.40
N ILE A 40 -26.00 -5.22 -8.47
CA ILE A 40 -26.58 -4.86 -9.77
C ILE A 40 -26.41 -6.07 -10.70
N GLY A 41 -27.52 -6.63 -11.18
CA GLY A 41 -27.49 -7.87 -11.95
C GLY A 41 -27.04 -9.05 -11.10
N GLU A 42 -26.15 -9.89 -11.65
CA GLU A 42 -25.57 -11.06 -10.97
C GLU A 42 -24.04 -10.93 -10.97
N PRO A 43 -23.47 -10.12 -10.06
CA PRO A 43 -22.08 -9.68 -10.14
C PRO A 43 -21.10 -10.83 -9.86
N PHE A 44 -20.07 -10.94 -10.68
CA PHE A 44 -18.91 -11.78 -10.38
C PHE A 44 -17.94 -11.01 -9.46
N GLU A 45 -17.92 -11.37 -8.19
CA GLU A 45 -17.02 -10.78 -7.20
C GLU A 45 -15.74 -11.62 -7.07
N TYR A 46 -14.68 -11.24 -7.79
CA TYR A 46 -13.37 -11.90 -7.65
C TYR A 46 -12.85 -11.82 -6.20
N LEU A 47 -12.87 -10.62 -5.62
CA LEU A 47 -12.68 -10.45 -4.18
C LEU A 47 -13.96 -10.86 -3.46
N ARG A 48 -13.97 -12.08 -2.93
CA ARG A 48 -15.05 -12.53 -2.04
C ARG A 48 -14.98 -11.75 -0.72
N THR A 49 -16.08 -11.09 -0.37
CA THR A 49 -16.19 -10.32 0.88
C THR A 49 -16.75 -11.18 2.01
N ASN A 50 -16.43 -10.82 3.25
CA ASN A 50 -17.01 -11.44 4.45
C ASN A 50 -18.43 -10.91 4.77
N PHE A 51 -19.16 -10.40 3.79
CA PHE A 51 -20.48 -9.84 4.02
C PHE A 51 -21.52 -10.96 4.27
N THR A 52 -22.20 -10.90 5.41
CA THR A 52 -23.24 -11.87 5.82
C THR A 52 -24.56 -11.17 6.14
N GLY A 53 -25.06 -10.34 5.24
CA GLY A 53 -26.36 -9.66 5.38
C GLY A 53 -27.46 -10.36 4.61
N ASP A 54 -28.57 -10.65 5.30
CA ASP A 54 -29.78 -11.30 4.77
C ASP A 54 -31.02 -10.39 4.83
N HIS A 55 -30.91 -9.22 5.46
CA HIS A 55 -32.00 -8.27 5.58
C HIS A 55 -32.17 -7.51 4.26
N GLU A 56 -33.20 -7.83 3.50
CA GLU A 56 -33.53 -7.14 2.25
C GLU A 56 -34.07 -5.74 2.52
N ILE A 57 -33.55 -4.75 1.78
CA ILE A 57 -33.97 -3.36 1.83
C ILE A 57 -34.64 -3.00 0.50
N ASP A 58 -35.75 -2.26 0.58
CA ASP A 58 -36.40 -1.70 -0.61
C ASP A 58 -35.43 -0.78 -1.35
N VAL A 59 -35.20 -1.04 -2.64
CA VAL A 59 -34.37 -0.21 -3.54
C VAL A 59 -34.79 1.27 -3.52
N LYS A 60 -36.06 1.56 -3.21
CA LYS A 60 -36.54 2.93 -3.00
C LYS A 60 -35.75 3.69 -1.93
N SER A 61 -35.22 3.03 -0.90
CA SER A 61 -34.41 3.67 0.14
C SER A 61 -33.12 4.30 -0.40
N LEU A 62 -32.53 3.72 -1.45
CA LEU A 62 -31.38 4.31 -2.14
C LEU A 62 -31.78 5.63 -2.82
N LYS A 63 -32.93 5.63 -3.51
CA LYS A 63 -33.47 6.83 -4.17
C LYS A 63 -33.85 7.92 -3.16
N ASP A 64 -34.45 7.53 -2.04
CA ASP A 64 -34.79 8.44 -0.95
C ASP A 64 -33.52 9.06 -0.32
N SER A 65 -32.38 8.35 -0.40
CA SER A 65 -31.05 8.85 -0.01
C SER A 65 -30.34 9.65 -1.12
N GLY A 66 -31.00 9.87 -2.27
CA GLY A 66 -30.46 10.57 -3.43
C GLY A 66 -29.44 9.77 -4.26
N ILE A 67 -29.25 8.48 -3.96
CA ILE A 67 -28.37 7.60 -4.75
C ILE A 67 -29.14 7.08 -5.96
N GLU A 68 -28.62 7.38 -7.16
CA GLU A 68 -29.20 6.99 -8.44
C GLU A 68 -28.29 5.98 -9.12
N ILE A 69 -28.88 4.98 -9.78
CA ILE A 69 -28.17 3.96 -10.55
C ILE A 69 -28.76 3.98 -11.95
N ASP A 70 -27.93 4.26 -12.95
CA ASP A 70 -28.27 4.14 -14.37
C ASP A 70 -27.45 3.03 -15.00
N ILE A 71 -28.09 2.21 -15.85
CA ILE A 71 -27.45 1.10 -16.55
C ILE A 71 -27.81 1.23 -18.02
N SER A 72 -26.82 1.62 -18.83
CA SER A 72 -27.02 1.88 -20.25
C SER A 72 -25.77 1.50 -21.06
N ASN A 73 -25.99 1.00 -22.28
CA ASN A 73 -24.92 0.71 -23.27
C ASN A 73 -23.69 -0.02 -22.70
N GLU A 74 -23.90 -1.16 -22.05
CA GLU A 74 -22.85 -1.97 -21.39
C GLU A 74 -22.19 -1.37 -20.13
N ASN A 75 -22.64 -0.21 -19.66
CA ASN A 75 -22.04 0.51 -18.53
C ASN A 75 -23.01 0.66 -17.36
N THR A 76 -22.45 0.85 -16.16
CA THR A 76 -23.17 1.26 -14.95
C THR A 76 -22.65 2.62 -14.51
N GLU A 77 -23.57 3.54 -14.23
CA GLU A 77 -23.29 4.81 -13.56
C GLU A 77 -24.02 4.87 -12.21
N ILE A 78 -23.28 5.18 -11.15
CA ILE A 78 -23.83 5.43 -9.82
C ILE A 78 -23.61 6.90 -9.49
N SER A 79 -24.68 7.61 -9.17
CA SER A 79 -24.65 9.02 -8.78
C SER A 79 -24.96 9.14 -7.28
N ILE A 80 -24.07 9.77 -6.52
CA ILE A 80 -24.22 10.02 -5.09
C ILE A 80 -24.26 11.55 -4.86
N PRO A 81 -25.15 12.09 -4.00
CA PRO A 81 -25.17 13.52 -3.71
C PRO A 81 -23.86 14.02 -3.10
N LEU A 82 -23.45 15.24 -3.46
CA LEU A 82 -22.25 15.91 -2.94
C LEU A 82 -22.58 17.35 -2.56
N ASP A 83 -22.68 17.64 -1.28
CA ASP A 83 -22.88 19.00 -0.80
C ASP A 83 -21.56 19.79 -0.82
N PRO A 84 -21.59 21.12 -0.96
CA PRO A 84 -20.37 21.93 -0.96
C PRO A 84 -19.48 21.76 0.28
N SER A 85 -20.09 21.48 1.43
CA SER A 85 -19.43 21.21 2.73
C SER A 85 -18.95 19.78 2.91
N ASP A 86 -19.27 18.87 1.99
CA ASP A 86 -18.82 17.49 2.10
C ASP A 86 -17.34 17.38 1.70
N HIS A 87 -16.65 16.38 2.23
CA HIS A 87 -15.28 16.05 1.86
C HIS A 87 -15.16 14.59 1.44
N ILE A 88 -14.14 14.29 0.64
CA ILE A 88 -13.92 12.94 0.12
C ILE A 88 -12.48 12.53 0.41
N LEU A 89 -12.29 11.43 1.13
CA LEU A 89 -10.98 10.85 1.43
C LEU A 89 -10.85 9.45 0.81
N GLY A 90 -9.63 8.96 0.64
CA GLY A 90 -9.34 7.61 0.13
C GLY A 90 -9.07 7.58 -1.37
N LEU A 91 -9.71 6.64 -2.09
CA LEU A 91 -9.47 6.25 -3.49
C LEU A 91 -8.11 5.57 -3.76
N GLY A 92 -7.42 5.13 -2.71
CA GLY A 92 -6.15 4.43 -2.83
C GLY A 92 -5.01 5.35 -3.25
N GLU A 93 -4.19 4.85 -4.18
CA GLU A 93 -3.00 5.52 -4.65
C GLU A 93 -3.36 6.59 -5.69
N LYS A 94 -3.33 7.85 -5.27
CA LYS A 94 -3.63 9.00 -6.12
C LYS A 94 -2.66 10.14 -5.88
N ALA A 95 -2.03 10.63 -6.95
CA ALA A 95 -1.19 11.83 -6.94
C ALA A 95 -2.04 13.12 -6.87
N LEU A 96 -2.95 13.17 -5.92
CA LEU A 96 -3.92 14.25 -5.72
C LEU A 96 -3.86 14.75 -4.28
N PRO A 97 -4.36 15.97 -3.98
CA PRO A 97 -4.57 16.43 -2.61
C PRO A 97 -5.42 15.46 -1.78
N VAL A 98 -5.24 15.46 -0.46
CA VAL A 98 -5.94 14.58 0.49
C VAL A 98 -7.46 14.59 0.28
N ASP A 99 -8.08 15.77 0.15
CA ASP A 99 -9.48 15.88 -0.23
C ASP A 99 -9.64 15.68 -1.75
N ARG A 100 -10.45 14.70 -2.12
CA ARG A 100 -10.71 14.32 -3.52
C ARG A 100 -11.85 15.12 -4.14
N LYS A 101 -12.52 16.01 -3.39
CA LYS A 101 -13.53 16.91 -3.96
C LYS A 101 -12.95 17.73 -5.10
N ARG A 102 -13.71 17.88 -6.20
CA ARG A 102 -13.28 18.51 -7.46
C ARG A 102 -12.09 17.82 -8.14
N THR A 103 -12.08 16.50 -8.08
CA THR A 103 -11.16 15.67 -8.86
C THR A 103 -11.92 14.63 -9.68
N LYS A 104 -11.25 14.06 -10.68
CA LYS A 104 -11.73 12.91 -11.44
C LYS A 104 -10.60 11.90 -11.49
N SER A 105 -10.85 10.69 -11.01
CA SER A 105 -9.83 9.64 -10.90
C SER A 105 -10.26 8.39 -11.63
N VAL A 106 -9.32 7.80 -12.37
CA VAL A 106 -9.45 6.51 -13.04
C VAL A 106 -8.78 5.45 -12.18
N LEU A 107 -9.48 4.34 -11.93
CA LEU A 107 -8.94 3.15 -11.29
C LEU A 107 -8.63 2.12 -12.38
N TRP A 108 -7.35 2.08 -12.74
CA TRP A 108 -6.79 1.21 -13.77
C TRP A 108 -5.28 1.09 -13.54
N ASN A 109 -4.81 -0.01 -12.96
CA ASN A 109 -3.41 -0.22 -12.60
C ASN A 109 -2.51 0.05 -13.83
N SER A 110 -1.60 1.01 -13.71
CA SER A 110 -0.78 1.46 -14.84
C SER A 110 0.65 1.74 -14.40
N ASP A 111 1.60 1.40 -15.27
CA ASP A 111 3.01 1.72 -15.05
C ASP A 111 3.23 3.22 -15.29
N SER A 112 3.12 4.00 -14.22
CA SER A 112 3.20 5.46 -14.23
C SER A 112 4.60 5.97 -13.88
N TYR A 113 5.61 5.50 -14.63
CA TYR A 113 7.01 5.89 -14.50
C TYR A 113 7.22 7.41 -14.42
N GLY A 114 7.86 7.90 -13.36
CA GLY A 114 8.15 9.32 -13.17
C GLY A 114 6.92 10.18 -12.92
N TYR A 115 5.88 9.62 -12.29
CA TYR A 115 4.64 10.34 -11.99
C TYR A 115 4.90 11.63 -11.18
N SER A 116 3.99 12.59 -11.37
CA SER A 116 3.99 13.88 -10.69
C SER A 116 2.59 14.19 -10.15
N ILE A 117 2.41 15.34 -9.54
CA ILE A 117 1.09 15.76 -9.07
C ILE A 117 0.11 15.80 -10.24
N TYR A 118 -1.09 15.28 -10.02
CA TYR A 118 -2.15 15.07 -11.01
C TYR A 118 -1.91 13.98 -12.06
N SER A 119 -0.82 13.20 -11.98
CA SER A 119 -0.70 11.94 -12.73
C SER A 119 -1.79 10.96 -12.27
N ASP A 120 -2.58 10.45 -13.21
CA ASP A 120 -3.64 9.47 -12.97
C ASP A 120 -3.90 8.69 -14.28
N PRO A 121 -4.12 7.37 -14.22
CA PRO A 121 -4.02 6.49 -13.05
C PRO A 121 -2.56 6.24 -12.59
N LEU A 122 -2.41 5.52 -11.48
CA LEU A 122 -1.14 5.04 -10.92
C LEU A 122 -1.15 3.49 -10.84
N TYR A 123 -0.30 2.90 -10.01
CA TYR A 123 -0.03 1.45 -9.96
C TYR A 123 -1.12 0.67 -9.24
N CYS A 124 -1.74 1.24 -8.20
CA CYS A 124 -2.68 0.54 -7.32
C CYS A 124 -4.11 1.12 -7.37
N SER A 125 -5.11 0.25 -7.50
CA SER A 125 -6.52 0.64 -7.62
C SER A 125 -7.35 0.14 -6.45
N ILE A 126 -7.62 1.02 -5.49
CA ILE A 126 -8.52 0.73 -4.36
C ILE A 126 -9.83 1.51 -4.54
N PRO A 127 -10.90 0.91 -5.10
CA PRO A 127 -12.19 1.58 -5.34
C PRO A 127 -13.00 1.76 -4.05
N PHE A 128 -12.39 2.39 -3.05
CA PHE A 128 -12.99 2.70 -1.76
C PHE A 128 -12.67 4.14 -1.35
N PHE A 129 -13.71 4.89 -0.99
CA PHE A 129 -13.59 6.26 -0.47
C PHE A 129 -14.52 6.49 0.70
N ILE A 130 -14.21 7.51 1.49
CA ILE A 130 -15.00 7.96 2.63
C ILE A 130 -15.54 9.34 2.30
N LYS A 131 -16.86 9.47 2.30
CA LYS A 131 -17.56 10.75 2.23
C LYS A 131 -17.81 11.25 3.65
N ILE A 132 -17.30 12.42 3.98
CA ILE A 132 -17.52 13.09 5.27
C ILE A 132 -18.53 14.21 5.05
N THR A 133 -19.58 14.25 5.86
CA THR A 133 -20.65 15.25 5.80
C THR A 133 -20.87 15.85 7.20
N SER A 134 -21.64 16.93 7.27
CA SER A 134 -22.08 17.50 8.56
C SER A 134 -22.94 16.55 9.41
N GLY A 135 -23.54 15.53 8.77
CA GLY A 135 -24.41 14.54 9.41
C GLY A 135 -23.74 13.19 9.71
N GLY A 136 -22.46 13.02 9.39
CA GLY A 136 -21.70 11.80 9.64
C GLY A 136 -20.75 11.40 8.51
N SER A 137 -20.16 10.22 8.62
CA SER A 137 -19.22 9.68 7.61
C SER A 137 -19.77 8.39 7.00
N TYR A 138 -19.56 8.21 5.70
CA TYR A 138 -20.01 7.03 4.95
C TYR A 138 -18.89 6.53 4.04
N GLY A 139 -18.59 5.24 4.12
CA GLY A 139 -17.68 4.56 3.18
C GLY A 139 -18.44 4.04 1.97
N TYR A 140 -17.84 4.16 0.79
CA TYR A 140 -18.34 3.60 -0.45
C TYR A 140 -17.26 2.71 -1.06
N PHE A 141 -17.54 1.42 -1.22
CA PHE A 141 -16.63 0.45 -1.82
C PHE A 141 -17.27 -0.21 -3.03
N ILE A 142 -16.62 -0.16 -4.19
CA ILE A 142 -17.12 -0.75 -5.43
C ILE A 142 -16.30 -2.02 -5.71
N ASN A 143 -16.92 -3.17 -5.51
CA ASN A 143 -16.28 -4.47 -5.70
C ASN A 143 -16.35 -4.90 -7.17
N TYR A 144 -15.66 -4.15 -8.01
CA TYR A 144 -15.43 -4.47 -9.41
C TYR A 144 -13.96 -4.20 -9.75
N PRO A 145 -13.21 -5.21 -10.22
CA PRO A 145 -11.79 -5.06 -10.52
C PRO A 145 -11.50 -4.55 -11.94
N GLY A 146 -12.52 -4.36 -12.78
CA GLY A 146 -12.35 -3.67 -14.04
C GLY A 146 -12.22 -2.15 -13.88
N ARG A 147 -12.25 -1.45 -15.02
CA ARG A 147 -12.04 0.01 -15.07
C ARG A 147 -13.18 0.77 -14.40
N ILE A 148 -12.84 1.62 -13.43
CA ILE A 148 -13.78 2.53 -12.76
C ILE A 148 -13.30 3.97 -12.93
N THR A 149 -14.21 4.89 -13.15
CA THR A 149 -13.96 6.34 -13.04
C THR A 149 -14.79 6.91 -11.91
N VAL A 150 -14.17 7.67 -11.01
CA VAL A 150 -14.85 8.39 -9.93
C VAL A 150 -14.67 9.90 -10.18
N ASP A 151 -15.75 10.57 -10.54
CA ASP A 151 -15.83 12.02 -10.73
C ASP A 151 -16.43 12.65 -9.48
N CYS A 152 -15.60 13.32 -8.69
CA CYS A 152 -15.96 13.94 -7.42
C CYS A 152 -16.43 15.39 -7.62
N GLY A 153 -17.41 15.58 -8.48
CA GLY A 153 -18.07 16.86 -8.70
C GLY A 153 -17.35 17.80 -9.65
N ILE A 154 -16.66 17.25 -10.66
CA ILE A 154 -16.16 17.99 -11.83
C ILE A 154 -17.28 18.14 -12.86
N SER A 155 -17.88 17.03 -13.27
CA SER A 155 -18.92 17.04 -14.32
C SER A 155 -20.25 17.60 -13.80
N HIS A 156 -20.61 17.30 -12.56
CA HIS A 156 -21.79 17.80 -11.88
C HIS A 156 -21.42 18.26 -10.47
N TYR A 157 -21.45 19.57 -10.21
CA TYR A 157 -20.91 20.16 -8.97
C TYR A 157 -21.52 19.57 -7.68
N ASN A 158 -22.76 19.08 -7.74
CA ASN A 158 -23.49 18.52 -6.60
C ASN A 158 -23.55 16.98 -6.58
N LYS A 159 -22.72 16.29 -7.36
CA LYS A 159 -22.73 14.81 -7.44
C LYS A 159 -21.31 14.23 -7.46
N ILE A 160 -21.17 13.06 -6.84
CA ILE A 160 -20.09 12.09 -7.14
C ILE A 160 -20.66 11.13 -8.19
N LEU A 161 -19.97 10.95 -9.31
CA LEU A 161 -20.36 10.00 -10.35
C LEU A 161 -19.34 8.87 -10.41
N ILE A 162 -19.82 7.63 -10.33
CA ILE A 162 -19.00 6.43 -10.42
C ILE A 162 -19.40 5.70 -11.69
N GLN A 163 -18.48 5.59 -12.63
CA GLN A 163 -18.73 5.00 -13.95
C GLN A 163 -17.91 3.72 -14.09
N SER A 164 -18.57 2.64 -14.49
CA SER A 164 -17.95 1.32 -14.70
C SER A 164 -18.33 0.77 -16.07
N LEU A 165 -17.38 0.12 -16.74
CA LEU A 165 -17.58 -0.59 -18.01
C LEU A 165 -18.17 -2.00 -17.79
N SER A 166 -19.16 -2.11 -16.90
CA SER A 166 -19.88 -3.35 -16.63
C SER A 166 -21.34 -3.06 -16.32
N GLN A 167 -22.24 -3.95 -16.74
CA GLN A 167 -23.67 -3.94 -16.37
C GLN A 167 -23.96 -4.70 -15.09
N SER A 168 -22.94 -5.32 -14.48
CA SER A 168 -23.10 -6.10 -13.27
C SER A 168 -21.92 -5.93 -12.33
N LEU A 169 -22.20 -5.36 -11.16
CA LEU A 169 -21.23 -5.15 -10.10
C LEU A 169 -21.92 -5.14 -8.73
N ALA A 170 -21.13 -5.31 -7.67
CA ALA A 170 -21.56 -5.06 -6.31
C ALA A 170 -20.88 -3.80 -5.78
N PHE A 171 -21.61 -2.99 -5.02
CA PHE A 171 -21.00 -1.93 -4.22
C PHE A 171 -21.58 -1.91 -2.80
N TYR A 172 -20.83 -1.34 -1.88
CA TYR A 172 -21.09 -1.36 -0.46
C TYR A 172 -21.16 0.07 0.06
N ILE A 173 -22.16 0.34 0.89
CA ILE A 173 -22.28 1.56 1.68
C ILE A 173 -22.02 1.18 3.14
N ILE A 174 -21.04 1.81 3.75
CA ILE A 174 -20.50 1.45 5.07
C ILE A 174 -20.75 2.62 6.01
N GLY A 175 -21.74 2.49 6.90
CA GLY A 175 -21.97 3.47 7.95
C GLY A 175 -20.98 3.31 9.11
N GLY A 176 -20.50 4.41 9.67
CA GLY A 176 -19.67 4.41 10.87
C GLY A 176 -19.72 5.74 11.61
N LYS A 177 -19.38 5.75 12.90
CA LYS A 177 -19.37 6.95 13.74
C LYS A 177 -18.13 7.82 13.49
N SER A 178 -17.11 7.27 12.85
CA SER A 178 -15.87 7.96 12.49
C SER A 178 -15.27 7.36 11.22
N PRO A 179 -14.38 8.10 10.53
CA PRO A 179 -13.58 7.54 9.43
C PRO A 179 -12.82 6.26 9.82
N GLU A 180 -12.29 6.18 11.04
CA GLU A 180 -11.59 4.97 11.54
C GLU A 180 -12.52 3.75 11.58
N GLU A 181 -13.72 3.88 12.14
CA GLU A 181 -14.69 2.77 12.20
C GLU A 181 -15.09 2.28 10.79
N ILE A 182 -15.18 3.19 9.81
CA ILE A 182 -15.50 2.84 8.42
C ILE A 182 -14.37 2.01 7.82
N VAL A 183 -13.10 2.39 8.04
CA VAL A 183 -11.95 1.60 7.58
C VAL A 183 -11.87 0.25 8.29
N GLU A 184 -12.18 0.19 9.59
CA GLU A 184 -12.24 -1.07 10.35
C GLU A 184 -13.27 -2.04 9.76
N LYS A 185 -14.46 -1.54 9.41
CA LYS A 185 -15.53 -2.30 8.74
C LYS A 185 -15.14 -2.69 7.32
N TYR A 186 -14.59 -1.78 6.53
CA TYR A 186 -14.09 -2.06 5.19
C TYR A 186 -13.02 -3.17 5.21
N SER A 187 -12.07 -3.10 6.14
CA SER A 187 -11.07 -4.16 6.32
C SER A 187 -11.70 -5.46 6.85
N GLY A 188 -12.75 -5.39 7.66
CA GLY A 188 -13.55 -6.57 8.03
C GLY A 188 -14.19 -7.27 6.81
N LEU A 189 -14.66 -6.49 5.83
CA LEU A 189 -15.23 -7.00 4.58
C LEU A 189 -14.18 -7.60 3.64
N THR A 190 -13.05 -6.90 3.43
CA THR A 190 -12.06 -7.23 2.39
C THR A 190 -10.89 -8.09 2.88
N GLY A 191 -10.72 -8.19 4.21
CA GLY A 191 -9.67 -8.94 4.88
C GLY A 191 -8.78 -8.07 5.76
N LYS A 192 -8.33 -8.65 6.88
CA LYS A 192 -7.38 -7.99 7.77
C LYS A 192 -5.96 -8.04 7.17
N PRO A 193 -5.14 -7.01 7.41
CA PRO A 193 -3.74 -7.02 7.02
C PRO A 193 -2.96 -8.22 7.59
N PHE A 194 -1.92 -8.69 6.90
CA PHE A 194 -0.97 -9.63 7.49
C PHE A 194 -0.18 -8.96 8.63
N LEU A 195 0.45 -9.74 9.51
CA LEU A 195 1.39 -9.16 10.47
C LEU A 195 2.76 -9.02 9.81
N ILE A 196 3.18 -7.78 9.55
CA ILE A 196 4.50 -7.49 8.99
C ILE A 196 5.61 -7.86 10.00
N PRO A 197 6.70 -8.53 9.57
CA PRO A 197 7.81 -8.82 10.46
C PRO A 197 8.58 -7.54 10.83
N ASN A 198 9.14 -7.48 12.04
CA ASN A 198 9.81 -6.27 12.55
C ASN A 198 10.97 -5.80 11.67
N TRP A 199 11.76 -6.72 11.12
CA TRP A 199 12.87 -6.39 10.24
C TRP A 199 12.42 -5.68 8.96
N ALA A 200 11.16 -5.85 8.52
CA ALA A 200 10.60 -5.14 7.37
C ALA A 200 10.09 -3.74 7.74
N LEU A 201 10.04 -3.39 9.02
CA LEU A 201 9.81 -2.02 9.49
C LEU A 201 11.14 -1.28 9.73
N GLU A 202 12.28 -1.95 9.65
CA GLU A 202 13.59 -1.31 9.79
C GLU A 202 14.03 -0.61 8.50
N HIS A 203 15.22 -0.02 8.50
CA HIS A 203 15.80 0.62 7.32
C HIS A 203 16.16 -0.42 6.26
N GLN A 204 15.71 -0.19 5.04
CA GLN A 204 15.89 -1.11 3.93
C GLN A 204 16.70 -0.43 2.82
N ILE A 205 17.62 -1.16 2.21
CA ILE A 205 18.44 -0.64 1.11
C ILE A 205 18.19 -1.43 -0.17
N SER A 206 18.21 -0.74 -1.29
CA SER A 206 17.92 -1.28 -2.60
C SER A 206 18.57 -0.39 -3.67
N ARG A 207 18.76 -0.95 -4.84
CA ARG A 207 19.17 -0.26 -6.07
C ARG A 207 18.73 -1.13 -7.23
N TYR A 208 18.53 -0.52 -8.40
CA TYR A 208 18.52 -1.19 -9.70
C TYR A 208 19.93 -1.07 -10.30
N SER A 209 20.89 -1.98 -10.11
CA SER A 209 20.89 -3.11 -9.17
C SER A 209 22.16 -3.09 -8.32
N TYR A 210 22.17 -3.82 -7.21
CA TYR A 210 23.41 -4.21 -6.55
C TYR A 210 23.90 -5.58 -7.04
N TYR A 211 25.15 -5.64 -7.51
CA TYR A 211 25.88 -6.85 -7.89
C TYR A 211 27.36 -6.49 -8.13
N PRO A 212 28.29 -7.46 -8.14
CA PRO A 212 28.16 -8.85 -7.69
C PRO A 212 28.07 -8.98 -6.15
N ASP A 213 27.91 -10.21 -5.67
CA ASP A 213 27.74 -10.57 -4.25
C ASP A 213 28.77 -9.96 -3.29
N ASN A 214 30.05 -9.91 -3.67
CA ASN A 214 31.14 -9.38 -2.85
C ASN A 214 31.05 -7.85 -2.64
N ILE A 215 30.48 -7.11 -3.59
CA ILE A 215 30.22 -5.67 -3.47
C ILE A 215 29.13 -5.44 -2.43
N ILE A 216 28.07 -6.24 -2.46
CA ILE A 216 26.99 -6.19 -1.46
C ILE A 216 27.55 -6.46 -0.06
N ILE A 217 28.34 -7.52 0.11
CA ILE A 217 28.95 -7.85 1.42
C ILE A 217 29.82 -6.70 1.92
N SER A 218 30.62 -6.09 1.04
CA SER A 218 31.50 -4.96 1.40
C SER A 218 30.70 -3.71 1.78
N MET A 219 29.62 -3.43 1.05
CA MET A 219 28.68 -2.34 1.34
C MET A 219 28.04 -2.52 2.72
N LEU A 220 27.52 -3.72 3.03
CA LEU A 220 26.89 -4.00 4.33
C LEU A 220 27.88 -3.88 5.49
N LYS A 221 29.14 -4.32 5.30
CA LYS A 221 30.21 -4.10 6.31
C LYS A 221 30.46 -2.62 6.55
N ARG A 222 30.53 -1.80 5.50
CA ARG A 222 30.68 -0.34 5.63
C ARG A 222 29.51 0.31 6.36
N TYR A 223 28.28 -0.08 6.05
CA TYR A 223 27.11 0.37 6.81
C TYR A 223 27.24 0.04 8.30
N ARG A 224 27.61 -1.19 8.62
CA ARG A 224 27.81 -1.64 9.99
C ARG A 224 28.92 -0.86 10.71
N ASP A 225 30.04 -0.60 10.03
CA ASP A 225 31.17 0.13 10.60
C ASP A 225 30.81 1.61 10.86
N GLU A 226 30.04 2.23 9.98
CA GLU A 226 29.68 3.65 10.08
C GLU A 226 28.45 3.93 10.95
N PHE A 227 27.45 3.04 10.95
CA PHE A 227 26.14 3.27 11.56
C PHE A 227 25.73 2.21 12.61
N GLY A 228 26.51 1.14 12.79
CA GLY A 228 26.27 0.09 13.79
C GLY A 228 25.57 -1.16 13.27
N VAL A 229 25.46 -2.18 14.12
CA VAL A 229 25.00 -3.54 13.73
C VAL A 229 23.57 -3.62 13.21
N ASN A 230 22.69 -2.70 13.62
CA ASN A 230 21.27 -2.66 13.23
C ASN A 230 20.98 -1.58 12.19
N SER A 231 22.00 -1.13 11.43
CA SER A 231 21.86 -0.03 10.47
C SER A 231 21.01 -0.35 9.25
N VAL A 232 20.89 -1.64 8.92
CA VAL A 232 20.14 -2.16 7.75
C VAL A 232 19.38 -3.41 8.20
N GLY A 233 18.06 -3.40 8.08
CA GLY A 233 17.22 -4.56 8.37
C GLY A 233 17.08 -5.49 7.16
N SER A 234 17.03 -4.95 5.95
CA SER A 234 16.93 -5.74 4.73
C SER A 234 17.59 -5.09 3.51
N ILE A 235 18.01 -5.93 2.57
CA ILE A 235 18.49 -5.56 1.25
C ILE A 235 17.64 -6.22 0.16
N TYR A 236 17.38 -5.48 -0.92
CA TYR A 236 16.69 -5.97 -2.10
C TYR A 236 17.68 -6.34 -3.21
N LEU A 237 17.37 -7.41 -3.94
CA LEU A 237 18.06 -7.77 -5.18
C LEU A 237 17.13 -7.50 -6.35
N ASP A 238 17.47 -6.50 -7.15
CA ASP A 238 16.77 -6.16 -8.39
C ASP A 238 17.24 -7.06 -9.55
N ILE A 239 16.63 -6.96 -10.73
CA ILE A 239 16.62 -7.96 -11.81
C ILE A 239 18.00 -8.45 -12.29
N ASP A 240 19.09 -7.70 -12.03
CA ASP A 240 20.44 -8.10 -12.42
C ASP A 240 20.97 -9.34 -11.68
N TYR A 241 20.35 -9.79 -10.58
CA TYR A 241 20.73 -11.06 -9.98
C TYR A 241 20.35 -12.27 -10.87
N MET A 242 19.39 -12.08 -11.79
CA MET A 242 18.88 -13.12 -12.66
C MET A 242 19.77 -13.33 -13.89
N GLU A 243 19.76 -14.56 -14.43
CA GLU A 243 20.43 -14.87 -15.69
C GLU A 243 19.60 -14.32 -16.87
N ASN A 244 20.08 -13.24 -17.51
CA ASN A 244 19.37 -12.58 -18.63
C ASN A 244 17.91 -12.24 -18.31
N TYR A 245 17.65 -11.78 -17.07
CA TYR A 245 16.32 -11.40 -16.57
C TYR A 245 15.29 -12.54 -16.56
N LYS A 246 15.73 -13.81 -16.64
CA LYS A 246 14.84 -14.97 -16.53
C LYS A 246 14.48 -15.18 -15.06
N LEU A 247 13.20 -15.15 -14.73
CA LEU A 247 12.69 -15.43 -13.38
C LEU A 247 13.24 -16.74 -12.79
N PHE A 248 13.30 -16.86 -11.47
CA PHE A 248 13.72 -18.10 -10.80
C PHE A 248 15.12 -18.61 -11.19
N THR A 249 15.95 -17.77 -11.80
CA THR A 249 17.36 -18.05 -12.10
C THR A 249 18.26 -17.13 -11.29
N ILE A 250 19.53 -17.55 -11.15
CA ILE A 250 20.57 -16.77 -10.50
C ILE A 250 21.79 -16.77 -11.42
N ASP A 251 22.27 -15.58 -11.78
CA ASP A 251 23.47 -15.40 -12.59
C ASP A 251 24.70 -15.84 -11.79
N LYS A 252 25.31 -16.97 -12.20
CA LYS A 252 26.45 -17.58 -11.51
C LYS A 252 27.77 -16.80 -11.66
N MET A 253 27.84 -15.82 -12.57
CA MET A 253 29.00 -14.92 -12.65
C MET A 253 28.89 -13.81 -11.60
N LYS A 254 27.67 -13.33 -11.35
CA LYS A 254 27.40 -12.27 -10.36
C LYS A 254 27.22 -12.81 -8.94
N PHE A 255 26.65 -14.01 -8.81
CA PHE A 255 26.39 -14.72 -7.57
C PHE A 255 26.83 -16.19 -7.70
N PRO A 256 28.15 -16.50 -7.62
CA PRO A 256 28.67 -17.86 -7.81
C PRO A 256 28.09 -18.90 -6.86
N ASP A 257 27.85 -18.52 -5.60
CA ASP A 257 27.15 -19.34 -4.60
C ASP A 257 26.16 -18.47 -3.81
N ILE A 258 24.89 -18.50 -4.23
CA ILE A 258 23.82 -17.75 -3.58
C ILE A 258 23.63 -18.14 -2.11
N LYS A 259 23.87 -19.41 -1.74
CA LYS A 259 23.63 -19.88 -0.37
C LYS A 259 24.70 -19.37 0.57
N GLU A 260 25.96 -19.36 0.14
CA GLU A 260 27.03 -18.77 0.94
C GLU A 260 26.91 -17.24 1.02
N PHE A 261 26.46 -16.58 -0.06
CA PHE A 261 26.11 -15.16 -0.01
C PHE A 261 25.00 -14.88 1.02
N LEU A 262 23.88 -15.59 0.95
CA LEU A 262 22.75 -15.43 1.87
C LEU A 262 23.17 -15.67 3.31
N LYS A 263 23.93 -16.74 3.57
CA LYS A 263 24.49 -17.02 4.89
C LYS A 263 25.34 -15.85 5.40
N SER A 264 26.23 -15.31 4.58
CA SER A 264 27.08 -14.16 4.96
C SER A 264 26.26 -12.92 5.30
N VAL A 265 25.19 -12.65 4.55
CA VAL A 265 24.28 -11.53 4.81
C VAL A 265 23.46 -11.76 6.09
N HIS A 266 22.97 -12.98 6.31
CA HIS A 266 22.24 -13.37 7.52
C HIS A 266 23.10 -13.33 8.79
N GLU A 267 24.38 -13.66 8.71
CA GLU A 267 25.34 -13.53 9.83
C GLU A 267 25.52 -12.05 10.26
N MET A 268 25.22 -11.10 9.38
CA MET A 268 25.18 -9.66 9.70
C MET A 268 23.81 -9.19 10.20
N GLY A 269 22.81 -10.08 10.31
CA GLY A 269 21.45 -9.76 10.77
C GLY A 269 20.53 -9.19 9.67
N VAL A 270 21.00 -9.10 8.44
CA VAL A 270 20.28 -8.46 7.32
C VAL A 270 19.45 -9.50 6.56
N LYS A 271 18.24 -9.12 6.13
CA LYS A 271 17.33 -9.96 5.32
C LYS A 271 17.46 -9.69 3.82
N VAL A 272 17.24 -10.70 2.98
CA VAL A 272 17.38 -10.58 1.52
C VAL A 272 16.06 -10.80 0.79
N ILE A 273 15.67 -9.83 -0.05
CA ILE A 273 14.40 -9.80 -0.75
C ILE A 273 14.66 -9.67 -2.27
N PRO A 274 14.61 -10.77 -3.03
CA PRO A 274 14.71 -10.71 -4.49
C PRO A 274 13.42 -10.20 -5.13
N ILE A 275 13.58 -9.47 -6.24
CA ILE A 275 12.48 -9.10 -7.14
C ILE A 275 12.02 -10.31 -7.97
N LEU A 276 10.72 -10.37 -8.28
CA LEU A 276 10.09 -11.25 -9.25
C LEU A 276 9.06 -10.43 -10.05
N ASP A 277 9.21 -10.39 -11.36
CA ASP A 277 8.20 -9.90 -12.30
C ASP A 277 7.19 -11.02 -12.64
N PRO A 278 6.04 -10.73 -13.27
CA PRO A 278 5.09 -11.77 -13.69
C PRO A 278 5.48 -12.49 -15.00
N GLY A 279 6.46 -11.98 -15.75
CA GLY A 279 6.78 -12.44 -17.11
C GLY A 279 7.74 -13.63 -17.17
N ILE A 280 7.28 -14.78 -17.67
CA ILE A 280 8.11 -15.96 -17.94
C ILE A 280 8.64 -15.88 -19.37
N LYS A 281 9.96 -15.81 -19.56
CA LYS A 281 10.57 -15.73 -20.90
C LYS A 281 10.07 -16.84 -21.83
N ALA A 282 9.60 -16.48 -23.02
CA ALA A 282 9.10 -17.42 -24.01
C ALA A 282 10.26 -18.04 -24.81
N GLU A 283 10.96 -19.00 -24.21
CA GLU A 283 12.16 -19.62 -24.77
C GLU A 283 12.11 -21.14 -24.70
N GLN A 284 12.37 -21.83 -25.83
CA GLN A 284 12.32 -23.29 -25.92
C GLN A 284 13.36 -24.01 -25.03
N GLY A 285 14.45 -23.34 -24.62
CA GLY A 285 15.45 -23.92 -23.72
C GLY A 285 15.11 -23.73 -22.24
N TYR A 286 14.08 -22.94 -21.92
CA TYR A 286 13.84 -22.47 -20.56
C TYR A 286 12.82 -23.35 -19.84
N GLN A 287 13.23 -23.97 -18.74
CA GLN A 287 12.47 -24.99 -18.04
C GLN A 287 11.10 -24.47 -17.56
N GLN A 288 11.07 -23.29 -16.96
CA GLN A 288 9.85 -22.70 -16.41
C GLN A 288 8.80 -22.40 -17.48
N PHE A 289 9.24 -22.04 -18.69
CA PHE A 289 8.35 -21.88 -19.84
C PHE A 289 7.62 -23.18 -20.20
N HIS A 290 8.32 -24.32 -20.18
CA HIS A 290 7.69 -25.62 -20.44
C HIS A 290 6.80 -26.08 -19.29
N GLN A 291 7.23 -25.84 -18.05
CA GLN A 291 6.51 -26.29 -16.87
C GLN A 291 5.18 -25.55 -16.64
N GLY A 292 5.06 -24.31 -17.09
CA GLY A 292 3.81 -23.55 -17.04
C GLY A 292 2.92 -23.73 -18.27
N MET A 293 3.22 -24.67 -19.17
CA MET A 293 2.35 -24.93 -20.32
C MET A 293 0.93 -25.33 -19.85
N GLY A 294 -0.08 -24.61 -20.33
CA GLY A 294 -1.47 -24.76 -19.89
C GLY A 294 -1.85 -23.91 -18.66
N SER A 295 -0.92 -23.11 -18.12
CA SER A 295 -1.15 -22.22 -16.98
C SER A 295 -1.01 -20.73 -17.33
N TYR A 296 -0.88 -20.40 -18.62
CA TYR A 296 -0.64 -19.04 -19.10
C TYR A 296 -1.92 -18.36 -19.59
N VAL A 297 -1.92 -17.03 -19.58
CA VAL A 297 -2.98 -16.20 -20.13
C VAL A 297 -3.15 -16.46 -21.63
N GLU A 298 -4.39 -16.51 -22.10
CA GLU A 298 -4.73 -16.84 -23.50
C GLU A 298 -5.36 -15.64 -24.22
N THR A 299 -5.28 -15.65 -25.56
CA THR A 299 -6.07 -14.77 -26.42
C THR A 299 -7.48 -15.31 -26.64
N MET A 300 -8.36 -14.51 -27.24
CA MET A 300 -9.70 -14.96 -27.68
C MET A 300 -9.69 -16.17 -28.63
N LYS A 301 -8.55 -16.50 -29.25
CA LYS A 301 -8.38 -17.66 -30.13
C LYS A 301 -7.87 -18.91 -29.41
N ASN A 302 -7.74 -18.86 -28.08
CA ASN A 302 -7.11 -19.89 -27.24
C ASN A 302 -5.63 -20.13 -27.61
N GLU A 303 -4.93 -19.06 -28.00
CA GLU A 303 -3.48 -19.05 -28.20
C GLU A 303 -2.82 -18.45 -26.95
N ILE A 304 -1.64 -18.91 -26.56
CA ILE A 304 -0.92 -18.32 -25.42
C ILE A 304 -0.56 -16.88 -25.77
N TYR A 305 -0.89 -15.94 -24.88
CA TYR A 305 -0.52 -14.54 -25.05
C TYR A 305 0.98 -14.34 -24.84
N THR A 306 1.60 -13.52 -25.69
CA THR A 306 2.99 -13.10 -25.53
C THR A 306 3.11 -11.58 -25.52
N GLY A 307 3.77 -11.03 -24.51
CA GLY A 307 4.07 -9.59 -24.37
C GLY A 307 5.56 -9.35 -24.06
N GLY A 308 6.04 -8.13 -24.27
CA GLY A 308 7.43 -7.73 -24.04
C GLY A 308 7.65 -7.15 -22.64
N VAL A 309 8.63 -7.67 -21.92
CA VAL A 309 9.13 -7.14 -20.63
C VAL A 309 10.67 -7.32 -20.59
N TRP A 310 11.30 -7.31 -19.41
CA TRP A 310 12.76 -7.33 -19.23
C TRP A 310 13.52 -8.42 -19.99
N PRO A 311 13.13 -9.72 -19.97
CA PRO A 311 13.85 -10.76 -20.72
C PRO A 311 13.47 -10.81 -22.22
N GLY A 312 12.71 -9.82 -22.73
CA GLY A 312 12.14 -9.79 -24.07
C GLY A 312 10.72 -10.35 -24.09
N LYS A 313 10.42 -11.20 -25.08
CA LYS A 313 9.09 -11.83 -25.21
C LYS A 313 8.84 -12.82 -24.06
N CYS A 314 7.74 -12.62 -23.35
CA CYS A 314 7.30 -13.39 -22.20
C CYS A 314 5.89 -13.93 -22.41
N VAL A 315 5.58 -15.00 -21.70
CA VAL A 315 4.23 -15.45 -21.39
C VAL A 315 3.95 -15.17 -19.91
N PHE A 316 2.68 -15.07 -19.54
CA PHE A 316 2.27 -14.64 -18.21
C PHE A 316 1.40 -15.70 -17.57
N PRO A 317 1.67 -16.14 -16.32
CA PRO A 317 0.79 -17.04 -15.60
C PRO A 317 -0.61 -16.43 -15.44
N ASP A 318 -1.65 -17.22 -15.70
CA ASP A 318 -3.01 -16.79 -15.39
C ASP A 318 -3.27 -16.97 -13.89
N PHE A 319 -2.95 -15.95 -13.09
CA PHE A 319 -3.13 -15.99 -11.64
C PHE A 319 -4.60 -16.12 -11.20
N PHE A 320 -5.58 -16.00 -12.09
CA PHE A 320 -6.98 -16.26 -11.76
C PHE A 320 -7.33 -17.75 -11.84
N SER A 321 -6.55 -18.54 -12.58
CA SER A 321 -6.71 -19.98 -12.76
C SER A 321 -6.01 -20.78 -11.66
N GLU A 322 -6.55 -21.96 -11.34
CA GLU A 322 -5.92 -22.88 -10.38
C GLU A 322 -4.57 -23.39 -10.91
N GLU A 323 -4.47 -23.62 -12.21
CA GLU A 323 -3.25 -24.05 -12.89
C GLU A 323 -2.15 -23.00 -12.79
N GLY A 324 -2.47 -21.73 -13.08
CA GLY A 324 -1.55 -20.60 -12.98
C GLY A 324 -1.08 -20.36 -11.55
N LYS A 325 -2.01 -20.36 -10.58
CA LYS A 325 -1.67 -20.26 -9.14
C LYS A 325 -0.76 -21.41 -8.70
N SER A 326 -1.06 -22.63 -9.11
CA SER A 326 -0.29 -23.83 -8.75
C SER A 326 1.12 -23.84 -9.35
N PHE A 327 1.24 -23.47 -10.64
CA PHE A 327 2.53 -23.31 -11.31
C PHE A 327 3.40 -22.28 -10.58
N TRP A 328 2.86 -21.07 -10.36
CA TRP A 328 3.59 -20.00 -9.69
C TRP A 328 4.02 -20.38 -8.29
N LYS A 329 3.08 -20.92 -7.50
CA LYS A 329 3.34 -21.38 -6.14
C LYS A 329 4.53 -22.33 -6.09
N LYS A 330 4.54 -23.34 -6.96
CA LYS A 330 5.61 -24.35 -7.01
C LYS A 330 6.97 -23.75 -7.34
N GLU A 331 7.03 -22.84 -8.31
CA GLU A 331 8.29 -22.18 -8.68
C GLU A 331 8.79 -21.25 -7.57
N VAL A 332 7.89 -20.49 -6.92
CA VAL A 332 8.23 -19.67 -5.75
C VAL A 332 8.72 -20.54 -4.59
N GLU A 333 8.02 -21.62 -4.22
CA GLU A 333 8.45 -22.55 -3.16
C GLU A 333 9.88 -23.05 -3.40
N LYS A 334 10.14 -23.54 -4.62
CA LYS A 334 11.47 -24.02 -5.03
C LYS A 334 12.51 -22.90 -5.00
N PHE A 335 12.16 -21.69 -5.44
CA PHE A 335 13.08 -20.56 -5.44
C PHE A 335 13.44 -20.11 -4.02
N MET A 336 12.49 -20.18 -3.09
CA MET A 336 12.71 -19.84 -1.68
C MET A 336 13.59 -20.86 -0.95
N GLU A 337 13.78 -22.08 -1.46
CA GLU A 337 14.75 -23.06 -0.92
C GLU A 337 16.21 -22.56 -0.94
N ASN A 338 16.50 -21.49 -1.69
CA ASN A 338 17.80 -20.81 -1.64
C ASN A 338 18.04 -20.14 -0.27
N GLY A 339 16.98 -19.72 0.44
CA GLY A 339 17.08 -19.09 1.76
C GLY A 339 16.67 -17.61 1.82
N PHE A 340 15.98 -17.08 0.82
CA PHE A 340 15.49 -15.69 0.83
C PHE A 340 14.44 -15.43 1.93
N ASP A 341 14.23 -14.17 2.29
CA ASP A 341 13.40 -13.76 3.44
C ASP A 341 12.06 -13.13 3.06
N GLY A 342 11.92 -12.69 1.82
CA GLY A 342 10.69 -12.14 1.25
C GLY A 342 10.75 -12.12 -0.27
N ILE A 343 9.70 -11.60 -0.91
CA ILE A 343 9.63 -11.40 -2.37
C ILE A 343 9.19 -9.96 -2.65
N TRP A 344 9.80 -9.35 -3.67
CA TRP A 344 9.36 -8.09 -4.24
C TRP A 344 8.68 -8.37 -5.60
N LEU A 345 7.36 -8.25 -5.66
CA LEU A 345 6.56 -8.36 -6.88
C LEU A 345 6.53 -7.00 -7.59
N ASP A 346 7.02 -6.97 -8.83
CA ASP A 346 7.07 -5.75 -9.64
C ASP A 346 6.48 -5.97 -11.03
N MET A 347 6.20 -4.89 -11.76
CA MET A 347 5.63 -4.92 -13.12
C MET A 347 4.25 -5.59 -13.19
N ASN A 348 3.55 -5.72 -12.05
CA ASN A 348 2.38 -6.57 -11.88
C ASN A 348 1.03 -5.86 -12.02
N GLU A 349 1.00 -4.68 -12.64
CA GLU A 349 -0.23 -3.98 -13.00
C GLU A 349 -1.28 -4.83 -13.75
N PRO A 350 -0.96 -5.64 -14.79
CA PRO A 350 0.35 -6.05 -15.35
C PRO A 350 0.90 -5.15 -16.48
N ALA A 351 2.16 -4.75 -16.34
CA ALA A 351 2.86 -3.90 -17.30
C ALA A 351 3.44 -4.70 -18.47
N VAL A 352 3.25 -4.18 -19.68
CA VAL A 352 3.79 -4.75 -20.93
C VAL A 352 4.30 -3.62 -21.81
N GLN A 353 5.58 -3.70 -22.20
CA GLN A 353 6.32 -2.59 -22.82
C GLN A 353 6.09 -2.46 -24.33
N ASP A 354 5.63 -3.51 -24.99
CA ASP A 354 5.38 -3.52 -26.44
C ASP A 354 3.90 -3.32 -26.81
N GLU A 355 3.03 -3.05 -25.83
CA GLU A 355 1.64 -2.66 -26.02
C GLU A 355 1.46 -1.15 -25.91
N LYS A 356 0.60 -0.58 -26.76
CA LYS A 356 0.37 0.88 -26.76
C LYS A 356 -0.22 1.39 -25.43
N SER A 357 -1.02 0.57 -24.76
CA SER A 357 -1.62 0.87 -23.45
C SER A 357 -0.61 0.76 -22.30
N GLY A 358 0.58 0.19 -22.52
CA GLY A 358 1.53 -0.14 -21.45
C GLY A 358 1.09 -1.29 -20.54
N THR A 359 -0.04 -1.93 -20.85
CA THR A 359 -0.68 -3.00 -20.07
C THR A 359 -1.25 -4.06 -21.01
N PHE A 360 -1.71 -5.19 -20.47
CA PHE A 360 -2.35 -6.25 -21.27
C PHE A 360 -3.48 -5.73 -22.16
N PRO A 361 -3.64 -6.30 -23.38
CA PRO A 361 -4.86 -6.12 -24.17
C PRO A 361 -6.12 -6.48 -23.36
N GLU A 362 -7.13 -5.61 -23.44
CA GLU A 362 -8.37 -5.71 -22.66
C GLU A 362 -9.19 -6.98 -22.93
N ASP A 363 -8.99 -7.62 -24.08
CA ASP A 363 -9.73 -8.79 -24.55
C ASP A 363 -9.01 -10.13 -24.33
N LEU A 364 -7.86 -10.13 -23.65
CA LEU A 364 -7.23 -11.39 -23.18
C LEU A 364 -8.19 -12.16 -22.28
N ILE A 365 -8.02 -13.48 -22.24
CA ILE A 365 -8.89 -14.40 -21.53
C ILE A 365 -8.19 -14.99 -20.32
N HIS A 366 -8.88 -14.94 -19.19
CA HIS A 366 -8.54 -15.56 -17.92
C HIS A 366 -9.59 -16.60 -17.53
N SER A 367 -9.21 -17.61 -16.75
CA SER A 367 -10.11 -18.58 -16.13
C SER A 367 -10.28 -18.26 -14.65
N ALA A 368 -11.30 -17.47 -14.30
CA ALA A 368 -11.57 -17.07 -12.92
C ALA A 368 -12.72 -17.90 -12.33
N GLY A 369 -12.43 -18.72 -11.32
CA GLY A 369 -13.44 -19.58 -10.70
C GLY A 369 -14.08 -20.59 -11.67
N GLY A 370 -13.33 -21.01 -12.70
CA GLY A 370 -13.81 -21.90 -13.76
C GLY A 370 -14.60 -21.23 -14.89
N ILE A 371 -14.70 -19.89 -14.89
CA ILE A 371 -15.41 -19.11 -15.90
C ILE A 371 -14.39 -18.33 -16.74
N LYS A 372 -14.52 -18.38 -18.06
CA LYS A 372 -13.71 -17.55 -18.97
C LYS A 372 -14.16 -16.09 -18.88
N MET A 373 -13.25 -15.19 -18.52
CA MET A 373 -13.49 -13.76 -18.38
C MET A 373 -12.45 -12.96 -19.15
N LYS A 374 -12.86 -11.79 -19.64
CA LYS A 374 -11.92 -10.87 -20.29
C LYS A 374 -11.06 -10.15 -19.26
N HIS A 375 -9.82 -9.85 -19.62
CA HIS A 375 -8.87 -9.12 -18.79
C HIS A 375 -9.44 -7.79 -18.30
N ARG A 376 -10.20 -7.07 -19.14
CA ARG A 376 -10.81 -5.79 -18.75
C ARG A 376 -11.70 -5.84 -17.50
N GLU A 377 -12.28 -7.00 -17.19
CA GLU A 377 -13.16 -7.20 -16.03
C GLU A 377 -12.37 -7.51 -14.76
N LEU A 378 -11.10 -7.92 -14.90
CA LEU A 378 -10.24 -8.45 -13.83
C LEU A 378 -8.92 -7.69 -13.65
N HIS A 379 -8.61 -6.76 -14.55
CA HIS A 379 -7.32 -6.08 -14.69
C HIS A 379 -6.71 -5.65 -13.36
N ASN A 380 -7.44 -4.88 -12.54
CA ASN A 380 -6.89 -4.36 -11.30
C ASN A 380 -6.60 -5.46 -10.27
N ALA A 381 -7.26 -6.62 -10.35
CA ALA A 381 -7.07 -7.75 -9.44
C ALA A 381 -5.93 -8.69 -9.82
N TYR A 382 -5.21 -8.46 -10.92
CA TYR A 382 -4.10 -9.33 -11.35
C TYR A 382 -2.99 -9.38 -10.29
N ALA A 383 -2.54 -8.21 -9.81
CA ALA A 383 -1.57 -8.09 -8.71
C ALA A 383 -2.06 -8.73 -7.40
N LEU A 384 -3.36 -8.62 -7.11
CA LEU A 384 -3.95 -9.29 -5.95
C LEU A 384 -3.87 -10.82 -6.06
N ALA A 385 -4.15 -11.35 -7.25
CA ALA A 385 -4.10 -12.78 -7.54
C ALA A 385 -2.67 -13.32 -7.45
N GLU A 386 -1.70 -12.58 -7.98
CA GLU A 386 -0.27 -12.90 -7.86
C GLU A 386 0.22 -12.87 -6.41
N ALA A 387 -0.13 -11.82 -5.65
CA ALA A 387 0.26 -11.69 -4.26
C ALA A 387 -0.35 -12.80 -3.39
N GLU A 388 -1.59 -13.22 -3.67
CA GLU A 388 -2.21 -14.38 -3.03
C GLU A 388 -1.45 -15.68 -3.34
N ALA A 389 -1.14 -15.92 -4.62
CA ALA A 389 -0.39 -17.11 -5.04
C ALA A 389 1.00 -17.15 -4.39
N THR A 390 1.71 -16.02 -4.39
CA THR A 390 3.01 -15.84 -3.74
C THR A 390 2.91 -16.07 -2.24
N SER A 391 1.95 -15.45 -1.55
CA SER A 391 1.74 -15.63 -0.11
C SER A 391 1.49 -17.10 0.25
N SER A 392 0.77 -17.84 -0.59
CA SER A 392 0.50 -19.26 -0.38
C SER A 392 1.75 -20.14 -0.49
N ALA A 393 2.79 -19.69 -1.20
CA ALA A 393 4.09 -20.35 -1.34
C ALA A 393 5.03 -20.06 -0.17
N LEU A 394 4.98 -18.83 0.37
CA LEU A 394 5.92 -18.37 1.39
C LEU A 394 5.60 -18.86 2.81
N GLY A 395 4.35 -19.23 3.07
CA GLY A 395 3.87 -19.61 4.41
C GLY A 395 3.80 -18.42 5.39
N LYS A 396 3.76 -18.70 6.69
CA LYS A 396 3.70 -17.67 7.73
C LYS A 396 5.10 -17.07 7.97
N ASN A 397 5.17 -15.76 8.21
CA ASN A 397 6.38 -14.99 8.60
C ASN A 397 7.31 -14.54 7.45
N LYS A 398 6.85 -14.54 6.20
CA LYS A 398 7.60 -13.97 5.07
C LYS A 398 6.95 -12.66 4.62
N PHE A 399 7.75 -11.81 4.01
CA PHE A 399 7.34 -10.47 3.56
C PHE A 399 7.12 -10.45 2.05
N ILE A 400 6.08 -9.75 1.61
CA ILE A 400 5.85 -9.45 0.19
C ILE A 400 5.73 -7.94 0.06
N LEU A 401 6.49 -7.38 -0.89
CA LEU A 401 6.30 -6.03 -1.40
C LEU A 401 5.69 -6.14 -2.81
N SER A 402 4.65 -5.38 -3.14
CA SER A 402 3.99 -5.39 -4.45
C SER A 402 3.86 -3.97 -5.00
N ARG A 403 3.99 -3.77 -6.31
CA ARG A 403 3.81 -2.44 -6.93
C ARG A 403 2.33 -2.12 -7.05
N ALA A 404 1.63 -2.97 -7.77
CA ALA A 404 0.21 -2.85 -8.01
C ALA A 404 -0.60 -3.57 -6.93
N GLY A 405 -1.90 -3.30 -6.93
CA GLY A 405 -2.82 -3.90 -5.98
C GLY A 405 -4.29 -3.60 -6.28
N TYR A 406 -5.15 -4.33 -5.59
CA TYR A 406 -6.59 -4.12 -5.52
C TYR A 406 -7.06 -4.20 -4.07
N SER A 407 -8.32 -3.84 -3.80
CA SER A 407 -8.95 -4.09 -2.50
C SER A 407 -8.69 -5.54 -2.05
N GLY A 408 -8.16 -5.73 -0.84
CA GLY A 408 -7.76 -7.04 -0.33
C GLY A 408 -6.26 -7.33 -0.40
N ILE A 409 -5.45 -6.51 -1.09
CA ILE A 409 -3.99 -6.69 -1.20
C ILE A 409 -3.29 -6.66 0.16
N GLN A 410 -3.85 -5.92 1.12
CA GLN A 410 -3.32 -5.80 2.48
C GLN A 410 -3.20 -7.15 3.19
N LYS A 411 -3.95 -8.17 2.79
CA LYS A 411 -3.85 -9.53 3.33
C LYS A 411 -2.49 -10.17 3.06
N TYR A 412 -1.78 -9.73 2.02
CA TYR A 412 -0.66 -10.47 1.44
C TYR A 412 0.60 -9.62 1.31
N ALA A 413 0.49 -8.34 0.94
CA ALA A 413 1.63 -7.53 0.57
C ALA A 413 1.59 -6.11 1.15
N ALA A 414 2.77 -5.55 1.38
CA ALA A 414 2.99 -4.12 1.48
C ALA A 414 3.07 -3.49 0.08
N ILE A 415 2.84 -2.18 -0.04
CA ILE A 415 2.91 -1.44 -1.29
C ILE A 415 3.96 -0.32 -1.20
N TRP A 416 4.74 -0.11 -2.26
CA TRP A 416 5.49 1.14 -2.42
C TRP A 416 4.91 1.94 -3.58
N SER A 417 5.08 3.25 -3.55
CA SER A 417 4.46 4.17 -4.51
C SER A 417 5.09 4.19 -5.91
N GLY A 418 5.89 3.19 -6.27
CA GLY A 418 6.55 3.10 -7.57
C GLY A 418 7.59 4.21 -7.84
N ASP A 419 7.76 4.50 -9.13
CA ASP A 419 8.93 5.17 -9.70
C ASP A 419 8.83 6.69 -9.64
N GLY A 420 8.97 7.24 -8.42
CA GLY A 420 9.01 8.68 -8.18
C GLY A 420 10.30 9.37 -8.66
N THR A 421 10.28 10.70 -8.72
CA THR A 421 11.44 11.50 -9.14
C THR A 421 12.20 12.08 -7.94
N SER A 422 13.50 12.34 -8.12
CA SER A 422 14.33 13.01 -7.11
C SER A 422 14.05 14.52 -7.11
N SER A 423 12.97 14.95 -6.47
CA SER A 423 12.65 16.37 -6.28
C SER A 423 11.90 16.65 -4.98
N SER A 424 11.94 17.90 -4.52
CA SER A 424 11.19 18.36 -3.35
C SER A 424 9.67 18.23 -3.57
N GLU A 425 9.21 18.47 -4.80
CA GLU A 425 7.81 18.34 -5.18
C GLU A 425 7.35 16.88 -5.14
N SER A 426 8.16 15.95 -5.67
CA SER A 426 7.86 14.52 -5.65
C SER A 426 7.92 13.96 -4.23
N MET A 427 8.84 14.45 -3.39
CA MET A 427 8.89 14.12 -1.96
C MET A 427 7.60 14.55 -1.26
N ALA A 428 7.21 15.83 -1.36
CA ALA A 428 5.99 16.35 -0.73
C ALA A 428 4.74 15.58 -1.17
N LEU A 429 4.68 15.19 -2.45
CA LEU A 429 3.59 14.40 -3.03
C LEU A 429 3.43 13.01 -2.40
N GLN A 430 4.49 12.42 -1.83
CA GLN A 430 4.39 11.09 -1.21
C GLN A 430 3.45 11.06 0.00
N ILE A 431 3.33 12.17 0.73
CA ILE A 431 2.46 12.26 1.90
C ILE A 431 0.98 12.01 1.55
N PRO A 432 0.34 12.78 0.64
CA PRO A 432 -1.06 12.54 0.29
C PRO A 432 -1.28 11.24 -0.50
N VAL A 433 -0.29 10.78 -1.28
CA VAL A 433 -0.37 9.48 -1.97
C VAL A 433 -0.44 8.33 -0.97
N LEU A 434 0.52 8.26 -0.06
CA LEU A 434 0.68 7.12 0.86
C LEU A 434 -0.34 7.16 2.00
N THR A 435 -0.68 8.35 2.51
CA THR A 435 -1.76 8.45 3.49
C THR A 435 -3.12 8.13 2.88
N GLY A 436 -3.35 8.49 1.60
CA GLY A 436 -4.52 8.09 0.83
C GLY A 436 -4.65 6.58 0.68
N LEU A 437 -3.56 5.90 0.34
CA LEU A 437 -3.50 4.44 0.25
C LEU A 437 -3.70 3.77 1.62
N SER A 438 -3.11 4.32 2.68
CA SER A 438 -3.24 3.86 4.06
C SER A 438 -4.69 3.90 4.56
N ILE A 439 -5.37 5.04 4.44
CA ILE A 439 -6.78 5.17 4.85
C ILE A 439 -7.74 4.43 3.90
N SER A 440 -7.27 4.00 2.73
CA SER A 440 -7.97 3.08 1.85
C SER A 440 -7.76 1.61 2.22
N GLY A 441 -7.16 1.31 3.38
CA GLY A 441 -7.10 -0.04 3.96
C GLY A 441 -5.81 -0.80 3.70
N VAL A 442 -4.79 -0.16 3.13
CA VAL A 442 -3.46 -0.74 2.92
C VAL A 442 -2.47 -0.10 3.90
N PRO A 443 -2.29 -0.64 5.12
CA PRO A 443 -1.54 0.05 6.16
C PRO A 443 -0.02 0.08 5.91
N TYR A 444 0.53 -0.91 5.21
CA TYR A 444 1.98 -1.05 5.00
C TYR A 444 2.38 -0.42 3.69
N VAL A 445 2.76 0.86 3.76
CA VAL A 445 3.08 1.68 2.60
C VAL A 445 4.41 2.40 2.77
N GLY A 446 5.05 2.79 1.67
CA GLY A 446 6.23 3.64 1.65
C GLY A 446 6.60 4.10 0.25
N CYS A 447 7.70 4.83 0.13
CA CYS A 447 8.24 5.32 -1.12
C CYS A 447 9.75 5.07 -1.19
N ASP A 448 10.33 5.28 -2.36
CA ASP A 448 11.77 5.20 -2.56
C ASP A 448 12.46 6.45 -2.01
N LEU A 449 13.20 6.28 -0.91
CA LEU A 449 13.88 7.37 -0.22
C LEU A 449 14.93 8.00 -1.13
N GLY A 450 14.78 9.29 -1.40
CA GLY A 450 15.63 10.05 -2.30
C GLY A 450 15.17 10.07 -3.75
N GLY A 451 14.07 9.38 -4.09
CA GLY A 451 13.48 9.30 -5.43
C GLY A 451 14.20 8.31 -6.35
N PHE A 452 13.43 7.48 -7.06
CA PHE A 452 13.96 6.46 -7.97
C PHE A 452 14.69 7.09 -9.18
N LEU A 453 14.13 8.16 -9.76
CA LEU A 453 14.66 8.79 -10.97
C LEU A 453 15.51 10.03 -10.70
N GLY A 454 16.57 10.18 -11.49
CA GLY A 454 17.39 11.39 -11.53
C GLY A 454 18.39 11.48 -10.37
N TYR A 455 18.91 12.69 -10.17
CA TYR A 455 19.94 12.98 -9.17
C TYR A 455 19.32 13.42 -7.85
N SER A 456 19.74 12.81 -6.74
CA SER A 456 19.34 13.21 -5.39
C SER A 456 20.54 13.77 -4.65
N SER A 457 20.44 15.05 -4.26
CA SER A 457 21.47 15.67 -3.43
C SER A 457 21.47 15.07 -2.03
N PRO A 458 22.59 15.16 -1.28
CA PRO A 458 22.64 14.67 0.10
C PRO A 458 21.54 15.28 1.00
N GLU A 459 21.25 16.57 0.84
CA GLU A 459 20.20 17.26 1.58
C GLU A 459 18.81 16.76 1.19
N LEU A 460 18.53 16.58 -0.12
CA LEU A 460 17.25 16.03 -0.55
C LEU A 460 17.05 14.62 -0.01
N LEU A 461 18.07 13.77 -0.11
CA LEU A 461 18.04 12.41 0.45
C LEU A 461 17.73 12.45 1.95
N LEU A 462 18.40 13.30 2.73
CA LEU A 462 18.12 13.47 4.14
C LEU A 462 16.66 13.87 4.40
N ARG A 463 16.10 14.82 3.64
CA ARG A 463 14.69 15.22 3.78
C ARG A 463 13.72 14.08 3.47
N PHE A 464 14.03 13.20 2.52
CA PHE A 464 13.22 12.00 2.27
C PHE A 464 13.22 11.07 3.49
N TYR A 465 14.40 10.82 4.11
CA TYR A 465 14.48 10.01 5.32
C TYR A 465 13.69 10.63 6.48
N GLN A 466 13.78 11.94 6.67
CA GLN A 466 13.03 12.64 7.71
C GLN A 466 11.52 12.59 7.44
N MET A 467 11.09 12.82 6.21
CA MET A 467 9.68 12.78 5.80
C MET A 467 9.06 11.39 6.00
N ALA A 468 9.78 10.34 5.63
CA ALA A 468 9.29 8.97 5.70
C ALA A 468 9.45 8.32 7.09
N LEU A 469 9.91 9.05 8.11
CA LEU A 469 10.28 8.50 9.42
C LEU A 469 9.24 7.54 10.02
N LEU A 470 7.95 7.83 9.81
CA LEU A 470 6.83 7.04 10.34
C LEU A 470 6.17 6.15 9.28
N PHE A 471 6.65 6.13 8.04
CA PHE A 471 6.14 5.23 7.00
C PHE A 471 6.51 3.78 7.34
N PRO A 472 5.59 2.81 7.23
CA PRO A 472 5.92 1.42 7.54
C PRO A 472 7.03 0.84 6.67
N ILE A 473 7.05 1.13 5.37
CA ILE A 473 8.14 0.75 4.47
C ILE A 473 9.13 1.91 4.35
N TYR A 474 10.39 1.65 4.69
CA TYR A 474 11.45 2.66 4.81
C TYR A 474 12.66 2.27 3.94
N ARG A 475 12.45 2.30 2.62
CA ARG A 475 13.36 1.74 1.61
C ARG A 475 14.06 2.82 0.80
N ASN A 476 15.39 2.84 0.83
CA ASN A 476 16.22 3.59 -0.12
C ASN A 476 16.36 2.78 -1.40
N HIS A 477 15.92 3.32 -2.54
CA HIS A 477 16.00 2.64 -3.84
C HIS A 477 16.27 3.66 -4.96
N LYS A 478 17.06 3.24 -5.94
CA LYS A 478 17.56 4.12 -6.99
C LYS A 478 17.69 3.39 -8.32
N SER A 479 17.32 4.08 -9.39
CA SER A 479 17.52 3.59 -10.76
C SER A 479 19.00 3.43 -11.12
N ASN A 480 19.28 2.61 -12.12
CA ASN A 480 20.63 2.35 -12.65
C ASN A 480 21.32 3.61 -13.23
N THR A 481 20.56 4.63 -13.60
CA THR A 481 21.08 5.91 -14.11
C THR A 481 21.22 6.99 -13.04
N GLY A 482 20.71 6.74 -11.83
CA GLY A 482 20.82 7.66 -10.69
C GLY A 482 22.20 7.61 -10.01
N ASN A 483 22.51 8.63 -9.22
CA ASN A 483 23.72 8.63 -8.38
C ASN A 483 23.66 7.57 -7.28
N ASP A 484 24.83 7.22 -6.72
CA ASP A 484 24.92 6.45 -5.48
C ASP A 484 24.29 7.24 -4.32
N GLN A 485 23.57 6.54 -3.46
CA GLN A 485 22.81 7.12 -2.33
C GLN A 485 23.10 6.39 -1.01
N GLU A 486 24.11 5.52 -0.98
CA GLU A 486 24.47 4.80 0.23
C GLU A 486 25.01 5.77 1.28
N LEU A 487 24.46 5.72 2.48
CA LEU A 487 24.64 6.80 3.46
C LEU A 487 26.10 7.00 3.89
N TYR A 488 26.93 5.95 3.83
CA TYR A 488 28.34 6.00 4.22
C TYR A 488 29.23 6.78 3.22
N ILE A 489 28.73 7.13 2.03
CA ILE A 489 29.55 7.83 1.03
C ILE A 489 29.65 9.33 1.31
N TYR A 490 28.80 9.86 2.18
CA TYR A 490 28.71 11.30 2.46
C TYR A 490 29.75 11.76 3.51
N PRO A 491 30.06 13.06 3.55
CA PRO A 491 30.93 13.63 4.59
C PRO A 491 30.37 13.46 6.00
N ASP A 492 31.24 13.55 7.02
CA ASP A 492 30.92 13.19 8.42
C ASP A 492 29.76 14.01 9.03
N ASP A 493 29.63 15.29 8.67
CA ASP A 493 28.55 16.17 9.12
C ASP A 493 27.17 15.68 8.63
N ILE A 494 27.09 15.22 7.38
CA ILE A 494 25.86 14.64 6.82
C ILE A 494 25.63 13.23 7.36
N LYS A 495 26.67 12.40 7.47
CA LYS A 495 26.57 11.06 8.09
C LYS A 495 26.05 11.14 9.52
N GLN A 496 26.41 12.16 10.28
CA GLN A 496 25.88 12.37 11.63
C GLN A 496 24.36 12.56 11.63
N LYS A 497 23.80 13.33 10.70
CA LYS A 497 22.35 13.50 10.55
C LYS A 497 21.67 12.18 10.16
N PHE A 498 22.28 11.40 9.26
CA PHE A 498 21.78 10.06 8.94
C PHE A 498 21.82 9.09 10.13
N ARG A 499 22.87 9.15 10.96
CA ARG A 499 22.94 8.36 12.19
C ARG A 499 21.82 8.72 13.16
N GLN A 500 21.50 10.01 13.29
CA GLN A 500 20.39 10.50 14.11
C GLN A 500 19.03 9.95 13.63
N ILE A 501 18.70 10.10 12.34
CA ILE A 501 17.41 9.65 11.82
C ILE A 501 17.27 8.12 11.83
N LEU A 502 18.34 7.36 11.56
CA LEU A 502 18.30 5.90 11.64
C LEU A 502 18.12 5.40 13.08
N SER A 503 18.77 6.04 14.06
CA SER A 503 18.59 5.70 15.47
C SER A 503 17.16 5.99 15.93
N LEU A 504 16.60 7.14 15.52
CA LEU A 504 15.21 7.48 15.78
C LEU A 504 14.24 6.53 15.08
N ARG A 505 14.52 6.10 13.85
CA ARG A 505 13.72 5.08 13.18
C ARG A 505 13.73 3.78 13.98
N HIS A 506 14.90 3.30 14.37
CA HIS A 506 15.04 2.08 15.17
C HIS A 506 14.26 2.18 16.50
N ALA A 507 14.34 3.33 17.17
CA ALA A 507 13.55 3.64 18.36
C ALA A 507 12.05 3.43 18.17
N LEU A 508 11.52 3.83 17.01
CA LEU A 508 10.09 3.87 16.72
C LEU A 508 9.58 2.56 16.07
N VAL A 509 10.45 1.63 15.71
CA VAL A 509 10.03 0.31 15.19
C VAL A 509 9.08 -0.42 16.15
N PRO A 510 9.33 -0.49 17.48
CA PRO A 510 8.36 -1.05 18.43
C PRO A 510 6.98 -0.37 18.40
N TYR A 511 6.92 0.95 18.24
CA TYR A 511 5.67 1.68 18.07
C TYR A 511 4.96 1.28 16.78
N LEU A 512 5.68 1.25 15.65
CA LEU A 512 5.13 0.84 14.36
C LEU A 512 4.67 -0.62 14.37
N HIS A 513 5.38 -1.49 15.09
CA HIS A 513 4.97 -2.86 15.31
C HIS A 513 3.68 -2.95 16.13
N TRP A 514 3.54 -2.18 17.21
CA TRP A 514 2.27 -2.08 17.93
C TRP A 514 1.13 -1.62 17.01
N LYS A 515 1.35 -0.60 16.18
CA LYS A 515 0.34 -0.16 15.20
C LYS A 515 0.05 -1.23 14.15
N SER A 516 1.03 -2.04 13.76
CA SER A 516 0.85 -3.18 12.87
C SER A 516 -0.03 -4.26 13.52
N VAL A 517 0.20 -4.61 14.79
CA VAL A 517 -0.67 -5.56 15.53
C VAL A 517 -2.10 -5.02 15.64
N LYS A 518 -2.27 -3.72 15.91
CA LYS A 518 -3.60 -3.07 15.91
C LYS A 518 -4.25 -3.10 14.53
N ALA A 519 -3.47 -2.89 13.46
CA ALA A 519 -3.95 -3.01 12.08
C ALA A 519 -4.38 -4.44 11.75
N VAL A 520 -3.70 -5.47 12.24
CA VAL A 520 -4.13 -6.88 12.08
C VAL A 520 -5.43 -7.15 12.83
N GLU A 521 -5.58 -6.67 14.07
CA GLU A 521 -6.81 -6.90 14.86
C GLU A 521 -8.02 -6.15 14.28
N LYS A 522 -7.82 -4.89 13.89
CA LYS A 522 -8.92 -3.98 13.59
C LYS A 522 -8.99 -3.49 12.14
N GLY A 523 -7.88 -3.51 11.41
CA GLY A 523 -7.78 -2.94 10.06
C GLY A 523 -7.47 -1.44 10.06
N THR A 524 -7.05 -0.87 11.18
CA THR A 524 -6.80 0.58 11.29
C THR A 524 -5.57 1.01 10.49
N PRO A 525 -5.60 2.17 9.82
CA PRO A 525 -4.43 2.73 9.13
C PRO A 525 -3.33 3.11 10.12
N ILE A 526 -2.06 2.96 9.70
CA ILE A 526 -0.90 3.36 10.50
C ILE A 526 -0.64 4.86 10.31
N ILE A 527 -0.34 5.29 9.08
CA ILE A 527 -0.18 6.70 8.73
C ILE A 527 -1.48 7.29 8.19
N ARG A 528 -1.78 8.54 8.51
CA ARG A 528 -3.10 9.16 8.33
C ARG A 528 -2.96 10.64 8.00
N PRO A 529 -3.79 11.20 7.10
CA PRO A 529 -3.87 12.65 6.99
C PRO A 529 -4.57 13.23 8.24
N LEU A 530 -4.27 14.47 8.59
CA LEU A 530 -4.83 15.10 9.81
C LEU A 530 -6.37 15.09 9.79
N ALA A 531 -6.97 15.38 8.63
CA ALA A 531 -8.43 15.38 8.43
C ALA A 531 -9.10 14.03 8.74
N PHE A 532 -8.38 12.91 8.67
CA PHE A 532 -8.93 11.60 9.02
C PHE A 532 -9.13 11.46 10.54
N ASN A 533 -8.20 11.98 11.33
CA ASN A 533 -8.29 11.97 12.80
C ASN A 533 -9.24 13.07 13.32
N PHE A 534 -9.38 14.16 12.57
CA PHE A 534 -10.14 15.34 12.96
C PHE A 534 -11.13 15.76 11.85
N PRO A 535 -12.12 14.91 11.52
CA PRO A 535 -13.02 15.13 10.37
C PRO A 535 -13.94 16.34 10.53
N ASP A 536 -14.09 16.86 11.74
CA ASP A 536 -14.94 18.02 12.04
C ASP A 536 -14.22 19.37 11.84
N ILE A 537 -12.93 19.35 11.49
CA ILE A 537 -12.12 20.57 11.33
C ILE A 537 -11.81 20.80 9.84
N GLU A 538 -12.64 21.63 9.19
CA GLU A 538 -12.59 21.96 7.76
C GLU A 538 -11.17 22.31 7.26
N SER A 539 -10.42 23.13 8.01
CA SER A 539 -9.10 23.61 7.57
C SER A 539 -8.09 22.48 7.39
N LEU A 540 -8.26 21.34 8.06
CA LEU A 540 -7.32 20.22 8.02
C LEU A 540 -7.41 19.41 6.72
N PHE A 541 -8.49 19.55 5.93
CA PHE A 541 -8.63 18.90 4.62
C PHE A 541 -7.70 19.47 3.55
N THR A 542 -7.13 20.65 3.79
CA THR A 542 -6.19 21.30 2.88
C THR A 542 -4.71 21.04 3.22
N ILE A 543 -4.45 20.38 4.34
CA ILE A 543 -3.09 20.06 4.79
C ILE A 543 -2.61 18.78 4.10
N ASN A 544 -1.58 18.94 3.25
CA ASN A 544 -1.01 17.86 2.43
C ASN A 544 0.44 17.53 2.80
N ASP A 545 1.07 18.32 3.67
CA ASP A 545 2.49 18.26 4.00
C ASP A 545 2.76 17.95 5.48
N GLU A 546 1.74 17.46 6.19
CA GLU A 546 1.79 16.95 7.56
C GLU A 546 0.97 15.67 7.63
N TYR A 547 1.37 14.74 8.48
CA TYR A 547 0.62 13.50 8.68
C TYR A 547 0.78 12.97 10.10
N MET A 548 -0.16 12.11 10.49
CA MET A 548 -0.13 11.42 11.77
C MET A 548 0.26 9.96 11.61
N ALA A 549 0.89 9.39 12.63
CA ALA A 549 0.92 7.94 12.81
C ALA A 549 0.04 7.60 14.02
N GLY A 550 -1.01 6.82 13.81
CA GLY A 550 -2.05 6.58 14.80
C GLY A 550 -2.77 7.88 15.20
N LYS A 551 -3.06 8.01 16.50
CA LYS A 551 -3.55 9.26 17.12
C LYS A 551 -2.45 9.96 17.94
N GLU A 552 -1.30 9.31 18.07
CA GLU A 552 -0.30 9.64 19.07
C GLU A 552 0.81 10.55 18.52
N LEU A 553 1.26 10.32 17.28
CA LEU A 553 2.37 11.06 16.67
C LEU A 553 1.89 11.93 15.51
N LEU A 554 2.34 13.18 15.49
CA LEU A 554 2.25 14.11 14.37
C LEU A 554 3.67 14.36 13.82
N LEU A 555 3.84 14.23 12.51
CA LEU A 555 5.05 14.62 11.81
C LEU A 555 4.73 15.71 10.77
N ALA A 556 5.45 16.82 10.85
CA ALA A 556 5.35 17.94 9.91
C ALA A 556 6.72 18.12 9.21
N PRO A 557 7.08 17.24 8.26
CA PRO A 557 8.45 17.16 7.75
C PRO A 557 8.84 18.36 6.88
N ILE A 558 10.09 18.81 6.91
CA ILE A 558 10.52 19.89 6.02
C ILE A 558 10.64 19.36 4.59
N VAL A 559 9.69 19.75 3.73
CA VAL A 559 9.60 19.25 2.35
C VAL A 559 10.30 20.14 1.31
N ASN A 560 11.01 21.18 1.75
CA ASN A 560 11.82 22.04 0.90
C ASN A 560 13.28 22.01 1.37
N SER A 561 14.18 21.54 0.53
CA SER A 561 15.60 21.34 0.84
C SER A 561 16.40 22.61 1.15
N ASN A 562 15.81 23.81 1.03
CA ASN A 562 16.52 25.09 1.15
C ASN A 562 16.19 25.87 2.44
N THR A 563 15.48 25.26 3.40
CA THR A 563 15.05 25.92 4.64
C THR A 563 15.02 24.93 5.79
N GLU A 564 15.22 25.43 7.01
CA GLU A 564 14.94 24.70 8.26
C GLU A 564 13.67 25.24 8.95
N GLU A 565 12.99 26.16 8.29
CA GLU A 565 11.78 26.80 8.79
C GLU A 565 10.55 26.40 7.98
N ARG A 566 9.44 26.14 8.67
CA ARG A 566 8.12 25.95 8.07
C ARG A 566 7.01 26.46 8.99
N PHE A 567 5.80 26.58 8.46
CA PHE A 567 4.61 26.68 9.30
C PHE A 567 4.10 25.26 9.60
N ILE A 568 3.61 25.06 10.82
CA ILE A 568 3.02 23.82 11.27
C ILE A 568 1.61 24.11 11.76
N THR A 569 0.64 23.31 11.32
CA THR A 569 -0.75 23.39 11.73
C THR A 569 -1.03 22.34 12.80
N PHE A 570 -1.12 22.77 14.06
CA PHE A 570 -1.44 21.87 15.15
C PHE A 570 -2.96 21.61 15.21
N PRO A 571 -3.41 20.36 15.05
CA PRO A 571 -4.83 20.03 15.21
C PRO A 571 -5.26 20.13 16.69
N PRO A 572 -6.57 20.03 17.01
CA PRO A 572 -7.07 20.14 18.39
C PRO A 572 -6.26 19.29 19.40
N GLY A 573 -5.95 19.87 20.56
CA GLY A 573 -5.20 19.20 21.62
C GLY A 573 -3.94 19.95 22.03
N LYS A 574 -2.99 19.25 22.64
CA LYS A 574 -1.66 19.76 23.00
C LYS A 574 -0.59 18.84 22.42
N TRP A 575 0.49 19.41 21.92
CA TRP A 575 1.49 18.69 21.13
C TRP A 575 2.89 18.92 21.70
N TYR A 576 3.50 17.88 22.28
CA TYR A 576 4.86 17.95 22.79
C TYR A 576 5.87 17.74 21.67
N SER A 577 6.77 18.70 21.47
CA SER A 577 7.87 18.58 20.51
C SER A 577 9.04 17.83 21.13
N PHE A 578 9.43 16.71 20.52
CA PHE A 578 10.63 15.97 20.94
C PHE A 578 11.93 16.74 20.63
N GLU A 579 11.91 17.62 19.65
CA GLU A 579 13.08 18.41 19.27
C GLU A 579 13.29 19.62 20.19
N HIS A 580 12.22 20.36 20.50
CA HIS A 580 12.29 21.55 21.35
C HIS A 580 12.05 21.29 22.83
N GLY A 581 11.54 20.11 23.21
CA GLY A 581 11.22 19.79 24.59
C GLY A 581 10.10 20.66 25.18
N LYS A 582 9.19 21.18 24.35
CA LYS A 582 8.10 22.09 24.77
C LYS A 582 6.75 21.70 24.17
N VAL A 583 5.68 22.18 24.79
CA VAL A 583 4.30 21.94 24.36
C VAL A 583 3.79 23.08 23.49
N TYR A 584 3.14 22.74 22.39
CA TYR A 584 2.41 23.63 21.50
C TYR A 584 0.90 23.42 21.69
N GLU A 585 0.14 24.52 21.67
CA GLU A 585 -1.33 24.47 21.74
C GLU A 585 -1.92 24.18 20.35
N GLY A 586 -2.92 23.30 20.30
CA GLY A 586 -3.65 22.95 19.10
C GLY A 586 -4.56 24.07 18.60
N ASN A 587 -5.23 23.84 17.47
CA ASN A 587 -6.01 24.84 16.74
C ASN A 587 -5.20 26.10 16.42
N SER A 588 -3.92 25.91 16.10
CA SER A 588 -2.99 27.00 15.85
C SER A 588 -2.08 26.67 14.68
N THR A 589 -1.59 27.71 14.01
CA THR A 589 -0.51 27.60 13.04
C THR A 589 0.68 28.39 13.58
N THR A 590 1.82 27.72 13.71
CA THR A 590 3.01 28.33 14.32
C THR A 590 4.20 28.20 13.38
N LYS A 591 5.01 29.27 13.28
CA LYS A 591 6.31 29.21 12.62
C LYS A 591 7.24 28.34 13.46
N TYR A 592 7.80 27.31 12.84
CA TYR A 592 8.69 26.34 13.44
C TYR A 592 10.05 26.39 12.74
N SER A 593 11.12 26.27 13.51
CA SER A 593 12.49 26.12 13.01
C SER A 593 13.09 24.89 13.69
N GLY A 594 13.62 23.95 12.90
CA GLY A 594 14.19 22.71 13.40
C GLY A 594 14.49 21.74 12.26
N ASP A 595 14.84 20.50 12.56
CA ASP A 595 15.25 19.51 11.56
C ASP A 595 14.21 18.39 11.41
N ILE A 596 13.69 17.88 12.53
CA ILE A 596 12.69 16.80 12.56
C ILE A 596 11.49 17.24 13.41
N PRO A 597 10.49 17.94 12.82
CA PRO A 597 9.30 18.37 13.54
C PRO A 597 8.36 17.19 13.87
N LEU A 598 8.73 16.43 14.90
CA LEU A 598 8.00 15.28 15.45
C LEU A 598 7.37 15.64 16.79
N PHE A 599 6.09 15.33 16.94
CA PHE A 599 5.32 15.68 18.13
C PHE A 599 4.51 14.50 18.66
N GLN A 600 4.38 14.42 19.99
CA GLN A 600 3.44 13.54 20.67
C GLN A 600 2.21 14.32 21.14
N GLY A 601 1.02 13.83 20.84
CA GLY A 601 -0.24 14.37 21.34
C GLY A 601 -0.42 14.11 22.83
N LYS A 602 -1.00 15.05 23.57
CA LYS A 602 -1.33 14.86 25.00
C LYS A 602 -2.37 13.75 25.18
N ASP A 603 -2.29 13.10 26.35
CA ASP A 603 -3.13 11.98 26.79
C ASP A 603 -2.92 10.73 25.92
N THR A 604 -1.65 10.52 25.53
CA THR A 604 -1.22 9.38 24.71
C THR A 604 0.05 8.74 25.26
N CYS A 605 0.31 7.51 24.84
CA CYS A 605 1.60 6.87 25.03
C CYS A 605 2.14 6.28 23.73
N ILE A 606 3.46 6.27 23.59
CA ILE A 606 4.18 5.63 22.49
C ILE A 606 5.23 4.68 23.06
N ILE A 607 5.74 3.79 22.20
CA ILE A 607 6.83 2.88 22.55
C ILE A 607 8.07 3.39 21.83
N ALA A 608 9.12 3.70 22.57
CA ALA A 608 10.42 4.05 22.01
C ALA A 608 11.49 3.13 22.59
N GLY A 609 12.05 2.28 21.72
CA GLY A 609 12.88 1.15 22.09
C GLY A 609 12.23 0.28 23.16
N GLU A 610 12.83 0.25 24.35
CA GLU A 610 12.38 -0.57 25.47
C GLU A 610 11.55 0.20 26.52
N ARG A 611 11.09 1.41 26.22
CA ARG A 611 10.34 2.25 27.17
C ARG A 611 9.02 2.75 26.62
N LEU A 612 8.08 3.02 27.53
CA LEU A 612 6.84 3.74 27.26
C LEU A 612 7.07 5.24 27.46
N CYS A 613 6.86 6.05 26.43
CA CYS A 613 6.87 7.51 26.54
C CYS A 613 5.43 8.01 26.65
N ILE A 614 5.09 8.60 27.81
CA ILE A 614 3.73 8.96 28.20
C ILE A 614 3.64 10.47 28.28
N PHE A 615 2.63 11.07 27.67
CA PHE A 615 2.36 12.50 27.81
C PHE A 615 0.92 12.70 28.28
N GLY A 616 0.73 13.32 29.45
CA GLY A 616 -0.60 13.50 30.05
C GLY A 616 -1.15 12.24 30.73
N ASP A 617 -2.47 12.17 30.88
CA ASP A 617 -3.17 11.05 31.50
C ASP A 617 -3.53 10.03 30.41
N VAL A 618 -3.15 8.77 30.61
CA VAL A 618 -3.33 7.72 29.59
C VAL A 618 -4.21 6.62 30.16
N ASN A 619 -5.11 6.12 29.33
CA ASN A 619 -5.81 4.85 29.56
C ASN A 619 -5.91 4.12 28.22
N GLU A 620 -4.88 3.33 27.92
CA GLU A 620 -4.75 2.70 26.60
C GLU A 620 -4.17 1.29 26.70
N ARG A 621 -4.63 0.42 25.80
CA ARG A 621 -4.10 -0.92 25.60
C ARG A 621 -3.00 -0.87 24.54
N VAL A 622 -1.78 -1.24 24.90
CA VAL A 622 -0.61 -1.21 24.02
C VAL A 622 -0.01 -2.60 23.82
N PHE A 623 0.57 -2.86 22.66
CA PHE A 623 1.29 -4.11 22.39
C PHE A 623 2.78 -3.88 22.61
N PHE A 624 3.28 -4.34 23.75
CA PHE A 624 4.64 -4.06 24.20
C PHE A 624 5.32 -5.35 24.69
N LYS A 625 6.59 -5.55 24.31
CA LYS A 625 7.37 -6.76 24.63
C LYS A 625 6.62 -8.08 24.33
N GLY A 626 5.94 -8.13 23.18
CA GLY A 626 5.26 -9.33 22.68
C GLY A 626 3.91 -9.65 23.33
N LYS A 627 3.34 -8.75 24.14
CA LYS A 627 2.03 -8.94 24.77
C LYS A 627 1.22 -7.66 24.81
N TRP A 628 -0.10 -7.82 24.87
CA TRP A 628 -1.00 -6.72 25.18
C TRP A 628 -0.94 -6.39 26.67
N ILE A 629 -0.73 -5.12 26.98
CA ILE A 629 -0.78 -4.58 28.34
C ILE A 629 -1.74 -3.39 28.39
N ASN A 630 -2.39 -3.20 29.54
CA ASN A 630 -3.17 -1.99 29.81
C ASN A 630 -2.31 -1.00 30.56
N VAL A 631 -2.14 0.20 30.00
CA VAL A 631 -1.39 1.30 30.60
C VAL A 631 -2.39 2.33 31.10
N THR A 632 -2.37 2.58 32.40
CA THR A 632 -3.13 3.65 33.03
C THR A 632 -2.20 4.59 33.77
N VAL A 633 -2.32 5.89 33.52
CA VAL A 633 -1.59 6.93 34.23
C VAL A 633 -2.59 7.87 34.86
N SER A 634 -2.49 8.04 36.18
CA SER A 634 -3.30 8.98 36.95
C SER A 634 -2.43 9.56 38.06
N GLY A 635 -2.15 10.86 38.00
CA GLY A 635 -1.08 11.45 38.79
C GLY A 635 0.24 10.68 38.57
N ASP A 636 1.14 10.63 39.55
CA ASP A 636 2.53 10.11 39.40
C ASP A 636 2.69 8.60 39.33
N SER A 637 1.58 7.86 39.24
CA SER A 637 1.61 6.40 39.17
C SER A 637 1.32 5.92 37.76
N VAL A 638 2.27 5.22 37.16
CA VAL A 638 2.07 4.41 35.95
C VAL A 638 1.68 3.01 36.39
N ILE A 639 0.51 2.56 35.93
CA ILE A 639 -0.06 1.26 36.22
C ILE A 639 -0.03 0.45 34.93
N ILE A 640 0.64 -0.69 34.94
CA ILE A 640 0.66 -1.68 33.87
C ILE A 640 -0.05 -2.94 34.36
N ASP A 641 -1.15 -3.31 33.69
CA ASP A 641 -1.97 -4.49 34.05
C ASP A 641 -2.36 -4.54 35.54
N GLY A 642 -2.73 -3.39 36.10
CA GLY A 642 -3.14 -3.25 37.51
C GLY A 642 -1.99 -3.16 38.51
N ASN A 643 -0.73 -3.24 38.08
CA ASN A 643 0.45 -3.16 38.94
C ASN A 643 1.24 -1.86 38.68
N LYS A 644 1.86 -1.30 39.72
CA LYS A 644 2.76 -0.15 39.55
C LYS A 644 3.96 -0.56 38.68
N ALA A 645 4.20 0.17 37.60
CA ALA A 645 5.30 -0.08 36.69
C ALA A 645 6.65 0.32 37.32
N PRO A 646 7.75 -0.39 37.02
CA PRO A 646 9.11 0.05 37.36
C PRO A 646 9.48 1.35 36.63
N GLU A 647 10.18 2.27 37.30
CA GLU A 647 10.56 3.59 36.74
C GLU A 647 11.46 3.51 35.50
N ASN A 648 12.16 2.39 35.28
CA ASN A 648 12.99 2.18 34.09
C ASN A 648 12.20 1.72 32.85
N GLU A 649 10.90 1.41 32.98
CA GLU A 649 10.06 0.97 31.87
C GLU A 649 9.25 2.10 31.22
N TYR A 650 9.26 3.30 31.79
CA TYR A 650 8.47 4.43 31.29
C TYR A 650 9.15 5.78 31.51
N ILE A 651 8.67 6.78 30.76
CA ILE A 651 9.04 8.18 30.91
C ILE A 651 7.75 9.01 30.84
N ILE A 652 7.55 9.94 31.79
CA ILE A 652 6.40 10.87 31.80
C ILE A 652 6.88 12.25 31.34
N ILE A 653 6.33 12.69 30.21
CA ILE A 653 6.45 14.04 29.68
C ILE A 653 5.49 14.94 30.47
N ASP A 654 5.95 16.15 30.83
CA ASP A 654 5.25 17.20 31.61
C ASP A 654 5.49 17.25 33.14
N ARG A 655 6.32 16.36 33.71
CA ARG A 655 6.58 16.30 35.16
C ARG A 655 8.03 16.51 35.57
N GLY A 656 8.67 17.52 34.97
CA GLY A 656 10.03 17.94 35.31
C GLY A 656 11.13 17.23 34.54
N ARG A 657 10.80 16.23 33.70
CA ARG A 657 11.74 15.61 32.75
C ARG A 657 11.40 16.06 31.34
N VAL A 658 12.31 16.80 30.72
CA VAL A 658 12.28 17.13 29.29
C VAL A 658 12.97 15.98 28.57
N ILE A 659 12.31 15.38 27.58
CA ILE A 659 12.91 14.36 26.72
C ILE A 659 13.22 15.06 25.40
N TYR A 660 14.49 15.37 25.17
CA TYR A 660 14.92 15.77 23.85
C TYR A 660 15.10 14.54 22.95
N LEU A 661 15.02 14.74 21.64
CA LEU A 661 15.33 13.70 20.64
C LEU A 661 16.68 13.03 20.93
N LYS A 662 17.67 13.81 21.38
CA LYS A 662 18.99 13.32 21.80
C LYS A 662 18.96 12.42 23.05
N ASP A 663 18.06 12.64 24.01
CA ASP A 663 17.96 11.83 25.22
C ASP A 663 17.21 10.54 24.92
N LEU A 664 16.23 10.61 24.01
CA LEU A 664 15.67 9.43 23.36
C LEU A 664 16.79 8.63 22.68
N MET A 665 17.70 9.29 21.95
CA MET A 665 18.80 8.63 21.26
C MET A 665 19.93 8.10 22.15
N GLU A 666 20.25 8.71 23.29
CA GLU A 666 21.30 8.26 24.21
C GLU A 666 20.84 7.14 25.16
N GLU A 667 19.53 7.06 25.43
CA GLU A 667 18.93 5.98 26.24
C GLU A 667 18.58 4.72 25.42
N LEU A 668 18.72 4.78 24.09
CA LEU A 668 18.48 3.72 23.11
C LEU A 668 19.79 3.20 22.52
#